data_AF-A0A813KD08-F1
#
_entry.id   AF-A0A813KD08-F1
#
_cell.length_a   1.000
_cell.length_b   1.000
_cell.length_c   1.000
_cell.angle_alpha   90.00
_cell.angle_beta   90.00
_cell.angle_gamma   90.00
#
_symmetry.space_group_name_H-M   'P 1'
#
loop_
_entity.id
_entity.type
_entity.pdbx_description
1 polymer ?
#
loop_
_entity_poly.entity_id
_entity_poly.type
_entity_poly.pdbx_seq_one_letter_code
_entity_poly.pdbx_strand_id
1 'polypeptide(L)'
;FKMAQPSTSAFSSGLAVGALAAGGLVLLGSGSQQVFVGTPATAPAASANLRASAVSAEAQPASSSTSAAGTSAPVLTCGAFAAAALAGSTRASRRQSRCTQLPTSLVAQQGGASVARRALDQSSRYADLSLDEEELIKNGKHLLVAYIMKPKAGYDYLATAAHFAAESSTGTNVNVCTTDDFTKSVDALVYYIDPDNEEMKIAYPTLLFDRNITDGRAMMCSVLTLSIGNNQGMGDVEYGKIYDIYFPPAYLRLFDGPNCNVVDMWRILNRGMSNGGLIVGTIIKPKLGLQPKPFGEACYAFWQGGDFIKNDEPQGNQVFCQMHECIPEVVKAMRAAIKETGSSKLFSANITADDPNEMIARGKYVLSQFGPLGENCAFLVDGYVAGGTAITLARRNFPSQFLHYHRAGHGAITSPQTQRGYTAFVHTKISRVIGASGIHTGTMSFRKMEGDASDKNIAFMLQDDEADGPYYHQEWEGMKQTTPIISGGMNALRLPAFFENLGHSNVILTAGGGSFGHKDGPKPGAISCRQGEESWKEWKAGKFGDVSLSDGIIEFAKTHEELKGAFLTFQKDADQIYPGWKEKLGYTGESSVQAATFDWAKKAAAASFVGSSVAPAQKESSVARRALDQSSRYADLSLDEEELIKNGKHLLVAYIMKPKAGYDYLATAAHFAAESSTGTNVNVCTTDDFTKSVDALVYYIDPDNEEMKIAYPTLLFDRNITDGRAMMCSVLTLSIGNNQGMGDVEYGKIYDIYFPPAYLRLFDGPNCNVVDMWRILNRGMSNGGLIVGTIIKPKLGLQPKPFGEACYAFWQGGDFIKNDEPQGNQVFCQMNECIPEVVKAMRAAIKETGSSKLFSANITADDPNEMIARGKYVLSQFGPLGENCAFLVDGYVAGGTAITVARRNFPSQFLHYHRAGHGAITSPQTQRGYTAFVHTEISRVIGASGIHTGTMSFGKMEGDASDKNIAFMLQDDEADGPYYHQEWEGMKQTTPIISGGMNALRLPAFFENLGHSNVILTAGGGSFGHKDGPKPGAISCRQGEESWKEWKAGKFGDVSLSDGIIEFAKTHEELKGAFLTFQKDADQIYPGWKEKLGYTGESSVQAATFDWAKKAAAA
;
A
#
# COMPACT_ATOMS: atom_id res chain seq x y z
N PHE A 1 -28.15 -8.15 -31.80
CA PHE A 1 -29.59 -8.25 -32.16
C PHE A 1 -30.15 -6.83 -32.33
N LYS A 2 -31.02 -6.62 -33.33
CA LYS A 2 -31.53 -5.32 -33.77
C LYS A 2 -32.34 -4.58 -32.69
N MET A 3 -32.12 -3.26 -32.64
CA MET A 3 -32.81 -2.29 -31.80
C MET A 3 -34.32 -2.24 -32.04
N ALA A 4 -35.07 -2.01 -30.97
CA ALA A 4 -36.31 -1.24 -30.97
C ALA A 4 -36.38 -0.45 -29.66
N GLN A 5 -36.35 0.88 -29.78
CA GLN A 5 -36.87 1.83 -28.80
C GLN A 5 -38.40 1.97 -29.04
N PRO A 6 -39.24 2.40 -28.06
CA PRO A 6 -39.26 3.81 -27.64
C PRO A 6 -39.73 4.18 -26.22
N SER A 7 -39.39 5.44 -25.87
CA SER A 7 -40.20 6.49 -25.20
C SER A 7 -40.72 6.34 -23.76
N THR A 8 -40.11 7.14 -22.87
CA THR A 8 -40.71 8.20 -22.01
C THR A 8 -42.18 8.12 -21.58
N SER A 9 -42.45 8.12 -20.27
CA SER A 9 -42.93 9.28 -19.49
C SER A 9 -43.75 8.90 -18.23
N ALA A 10 -43.57 9.75 -17.21
CA ALA A 10 -44.19 9.88 -15.89
C ALA A 10 -45.63 9.35 -15.67
N PHE A 11 -45.93 8.86 -14.46
CA PHE A 11 -46.81 9.55 -13.50
C PHE A 11 -46.84 8.86 -12.12
N SER A 12 -47.17 9.67 -11.14
CA SER A 12 -47.09 9.51 -9.68
C SER A 12 -48.30 8.82 -9.04
N SER A 13 -48.07 8.40 -7.78
CA SER A 13 -48.98 8.46 -6.60
C SER A 13 -50.23 7.58 -6.54
N GLY A 14 -50.39 6.86 -5.42
CA GLY A 14 -51.69 6.34 -4.96
C GLY A 14 -51.59 5.32 -3.82
N LEU A 15 -51.50 5.80 -2.58
CA LEU A 15 -51.77 5.03 -1.35
C LEU A 15 -53.26 4.66 -1.24
N ALA A 16 -53.55 3.48 -0.66
CA ALA A 16 -54.39 3.25 0.55
C ALA A 16 -55.16 1.90 0.49
N VAL A 17 -54.89 0.93 1.38
CA VAL A 17 -55.51 0.63 2.71
C VAL A 17 -56.59 -0.48 2.65
N GLY A 18 -56.46 -1.47 3.56
CA GLY A 18 -57.54 -2.37 4.03
C GLY A 18 -57.13 -3.85 4.10
N ALA A 19 -56.45 -4.34 5.14
CA ALA A 19 -56.96 -4.79 6.45
C ALA A 19 -57.80 -6.09 6.42
N LEU A 20 -57.29 -7.17 7.05
CA LEU A 20 -58.02 -8.02 8.02
C LEU A 20 -57.11 -9.09 8.64
N ALA A 21 -57.24 -9.24 9.95
CA ALA A 21 -56.45 -10.05 10.86
C ALA A 21 -56.97 -11.50 10.99
N ALA A 22 -56.12 -12.42 11.48
CA ALA A 22 -56.35 -13.18 12.73
C ALA A 22 -55.49 -14.47 12.81
N GLY A 23 -54.83 -14.63 13.96
CA GLY A 23 -54.86 -15.89 14.72
C GLY A 23 -53.73 -16.90 14.53
N GLY A 24 -53.07 -17.26 15.64
CA GLY A 24 -52.54 -18.62 15.82
C GLY A 24 -51.14 -18.73 16.41
N LEU A 25 -51.06 -18.83 17.73
CA LEU A 25 -49.88 -18.88 18.59
C LEU A 25 -49.57 -20.35 19.00
N VAL A 26 -48.29 -20.66 19.26
CA VAL A 26 -47.74 -21.58 20.31
C VAL A 26 -47.40 -23.07 20.05
N LEU A 27 -46.10 -23.34 20.24
CA LEU A 27 -45.34 -24.38 20.98
C LEU A 27 -45.75 -25.88 20.98
N LEU A 28 -44.71 -26.72 20.88
CA LEU A 28 -44.30 -27.88 21.72
C LEU A 28 -43.37 -28.75 20.84
N GLY A 29 -42.28 -29.40 21.25
CA GLY A 29 -41.76 -29.82 22.55
C GLY A 29 -41.01 -31.16 22.34
N SER A 30 -39.81 -31.25 22.90
CA SER A 30 -38.81 -32.35 22.95
C SER A 30 -39.25 -33.81 23.23
N GLY A 31 -38.40 -34.79 22.84
CA GLY A 31 -38.23 -36.13 23.47
C GLY A 31 -37.28 -37.06 22.67
N SER A 32 -36.03 -37.30 23.09
CA SER A 32 -35.45 -38.49 23.79
C SER A 32 -35.56 -39.84 23.04
N GLN A 33 -34.47 -40.44 22.51
CA GLN A 33 -33.38 -41.27 23.10
C GLN A 33 -33.66 -42.80 23.09
N GLN A 34 -32.60 -43.59 22.74
CA GLN A 34 -32.31 -45.02 23.05
C GLN A 34 -32.69 -46.14 22.04
N VAL A 35 -31.91 -47.22 21.74
CA VAL A 35 -30.49 -47.66 21.95
C VAL A 35 -30.30 -49.14 21.46
N PHE A 36 -29.03 -49.60 21.26
CA PHE A 36 -28.44 -50.99 21.31
C PHE A 36 -28.64 -51.99 20.11
N VAL A 37 -27.77 -52.94 19.69
CA VAL A 37 -26.51 -53.65 20.10
C VAL A 37 -25.83 -54.15 18.78
N GLY A 38 -24.50 -54.18 18.56
CA GLY A 38 -23.56 -55.23 19.01
C GLY A 38 -22.45 -55.58 17.99
N THR A 39 -21.21 -55.75 18.46
CA THR A 39 -20.09 -56.48 17.80
C THR A 39 -20.08 -57.95 18.31
N PRO A 40 -19.43 -58.95 17.66
CA PRO A 40 -18.00 -59.20 17.90
C PRO A 40 -17.18 -59.93 16.78
N ALA A 41 -15.85 -59.78 16.89
CA ALA A 41 -14.76 -60.75 16.67
C ALA A 41 -14.56 -61.50 15.33
N THR A 42 -13.36 -61.37 14.73
CA THR A 42 -12.27 -62.40 14.70
C THR A 42 -11.30 -62.17 13.51
N ALA A 43 -10.00 -62.25 13.78
CA ALA A 43 -8.94 -62.46 12.80
C ALA A 43 -8.81 -63.96 12.45
N PRO A 44 -8.20 -64.31 11.31
CA PRO A 44 -6.90 -65.00 11.35
C PRO A 44 -5.92 -64.44 10.28
N ALA A 45 -4.66 -64.16 10.61
CA ALA A 45 -3.51 -65.06 10.75
C ALA A 45 -2.66 -65.19 9.47
N ALA A 46 -1.36 -65.02 9.70
CA ALA A 46 -0.19 -65.16 8.86
C ALA A 46 -0.12 -66.45 8.00
N SER A 47 0.67 -66.37 6.93
CA SER A 47 1.74 -67.35 6.73
C SER A 47 2.99 -66.69 6.13
N ALA A 48 4.09 -66.86 6.85
CA ALA A 48 5.45 -66.68 6.38
C ALA A 48 5.99 -68.04 5.91
N ASN A 49 6.98 -68.02 5.00
CA ASN A 49 8.08 -68.99 4.83
C ASN A 49 8.92 -68.51 3.63
N LEU A 50 10.25 -68.56 3.55
CA LEU A 50 11.35 -68.98 4.43
C LEU A 50 12.67 -68.58 3.73
N ARG A 51 13.70 -68.23 4.54
CA ARG A 51 15.16 -68.46 4.32
C ARG A 51 15.89 -67.60 3.25
N ALA A 52 17.10 -67.08 3.46
CA ALA A 52 18.10 -67.28 4.51
C ALA A 52 19.20 -66.18 4.47
N SER A 53 19.85 -65.95 5.64
CA SER A 53 21.30 -65.67 5.92
C SER A 53 22.05 -64.60 5.08
N ALA A 54 22.87 -63.68 5.61
CA ALA A 54 23.79 -63.66 6.76
C ALA A 54 24.09 -62.18 7.15
N VAL A 55 24.22 -61.77 8.43
CA VAL A 55 25.46 -61.68 9.28
C VAL A 55 26.63 -61.04 8.52
N SER A 56 27.35 -59.96 8.91
CA SER A 56 27.76 -59.29 10.17
C SER A 56 28.29 -57.88 9.80
N ALA A 57 28.03 -56.78 10.52
CA ALA A 57 28.73 -56.25 11.71
C ALA A 57 30.21 -55.81 11.53
N GLU A 58 30.52 -54.62 12.09
CA GLU A 58 31.84 -54.06 12.47
C GLU A 58 32.75 -53.55 11.32
N ALA A 59 33.63 -52.56 11.46
CA ALA A 59 34.00 -51.53 12.44
C ALA A 59 35.02 -50.60 11.74
N GLN A 60 35.22 -49.37 12.24
CA GLN A 60 36.46 -48.60 12.00
C GLN A 60 37.67 -49.35 12.61
N PRO A 61 38.95 -49.22 12.13
CA PRO A 61 39.75 -48.00 12.37
C PRO A 61 40.95 -47.68 11.42
N ALA A 62 41.39 -46.42 11.53
CA ALA A 62 42.75 -45.84 11.57
C ALA A 62 43.99 -46.37 10.80
N SER A 63 44.80 -45.37 10.41
CA SER A 63 46.29 -45.34 10.26
C SER A 63 46.84 -45.87 8.92
N SER A 64 47.92 -45.36 8.32
CA SER A 64 49.08 -44.55 8.75
C SER A 64 49.91 -44.08 7.53
N SER A 65 50.66 -42.96 7.68
CA SER A 65 52.06 -42.69 7.23
C SER A 65 52.44 -42.86 5.73
N THR A 66 53.28 -42.06 5.05
CA THR A 66 54.39 -41.16 5.41
C THR A 66 55.02 -40.54 4.14
N SER A 67 55.93 -39.57 4.33
CA SER A 67 56.96 -38.96 3.44
C SER A 67 56.56 -37.59 2.83
N ALA A 68 57.08 -36.44 3.28
CA ALA A 68 58.49 -35.92 3.31
C ALA A 68 59.04 -35.75 1.88
N ALA A 69 59.71 -34.67 1.44
CA ALA A 69 60.16 -33.38 1.97
C ALA A 69 60.69 -32.55 0.76
N GLY A 70 60.95 -31.25 0.94
CA GLY A 70 61.82 -30.45 0.06
C GLY A 70 61.31 -29.02 -0.21
N THR A 71 61.49 -28.04 0.67
CA THR A 71 62.62 -27.07 0.75
C THR A 71 62.98 -26.36 -0.57
N SER A 72 62.76 -25.04 -0.65
CA SER A 72 63.82 -24.00 -0.53
C SER A 72 63.35 -22.60 -1.00
N ALA A 73 63.51 -21.60 -0.13
CA ALA A 73 63.53 -20.15 -0.42
C ALA A 73 64.84 -19.75 -1.16
N PRO A 74 65.11 -18.47 -1.57
CA PRO A 74 65.33 -17.29 -0.68
C PRO A 74 64.73 -15.95 -1.21
N VAL A 75 64.31 -14.96 -0.39
CA VAL A 75 65.01 -13.92 0.42
C VAL A 75 65.65 -12.75 -0.37
N LEU A 76 65.21 -11.53 -0.06
CA LEU A 76 65.97 -10.26 0.14
C LEU A 76 65.00 -9.23 0.81
N THR A 77 65.05 -8.91 2.12
CA THR A 77 65.90 -7.93 2.88
C THR A 77 65.90 -6.52 2.29
N CYS A 78 65.79 -5.35 2.97
CA CYS A 78 65.98 -4.82 4.34
C CYS A 78 65.27 -3.42 4.34
N GLY A 79 65.01 -2.64 5.40
CA GLY A 79 65.32 -2.56 6.83
C GLY A 79 64.57 -1.33 7.42
N ALA A 80 64.10 -1.37 8.67
CA ALA A 80 64.65 -0.70 9.89
C ALA A 80 64.41 0.84 9.93
N PHE A 81 63.95 1.55 10.98
CA PHE A 81 64.12 1.53 12.45
C PHE A 81 62.89 2.23 13.11
N ALA A 82 62.30 1.73 14.21
CA ALA A 82 62.47 2.13 15.64
C ALA A 82 62.01 3.58 15.98
N ALA A 83 61.34 3.92 17.10
CA ALA A 83 61.19 3.26 18.40
C ALA A 83 60.00 3.82 19.22
N ALA A 84 59.42 2.92 20.06
CA ALA A 84 59.05 3.04 21.49
C ALA A 84 58.15 4.19 22.02
N ALA A 85 57.37 4.08 23.10
CA ALA A 85 56.76 3.03 23.95
C ALA A 85 55.84 3.82 24.93
N LEU A 86 54.72 3.33 25.48
CA LEU A 86 54.67 2.56 26.74
C LEU A 86 53.20 2.32 27.17
N ALA A 87 52.96 1.08 27.64
CA ALA A 87 52.03 0.59 28.68
C ALA A 87 50.51 0.92 28.62
N GLY A 88 49.57 -0.02 28.83
CA GLY A 88 49.72 -1.34 29.45
C GLY A 88 48.51 -2.28 29.36
N SER A 89 48.88 -3.58 29.41
CA SER A 89 48.22 -4.75 30.03
C SER A 89 46.76 -5.15 29.74
N THR A 90 46.65 -6.25 28.96
CA THR A 90 45.96 -7.56 29.22
C THR A 90 44.47 -7.56 29.60
N ARG A 91 43.58 -8.43 29.11
CA ARG A 91 43.62 -9.64 28.27
C ARG A 91 42.14 -9.91 27.92
N ALA A 92 41.76 -10.04 26.65
CA ALA A 92 40.41 -10.46 26.24
C ALA A 92 40.50 -11.74 25.40
N SER A 93 39.68 -12.73 25.77
CA SER A 93 39.54 -14.03 25.12
C SER A 93 38.74 -13.93 23.81
N ARG A 94 39.22 -14.64 22.80
CA ARG A 94 38.64 -14.82 21.47
C ARG A 94 37.18 -15.31 21.49
N ARG A 95 36.30 -14.63 20.74
CA ARG A 95 35.26 -15.24 19.89
C ARG A 95 35.16 -14.41 18.62
N GLN A 96 35.34 -15.07 17.48
CA GLN A 96 35.25 -14.50 16.13
C GLN A 96 33.76 -14.34 15.77
N SER A 97 33.30 -13.11 15.58
CA SER A 97 32.13 -12.79 14.75
C SER A 97 32.65 -12.16 13.45
N ARG A 98 32.30 -12.75 12.31
CA ARG A 98 32.53 -12.16 10.99
C ARG A 98 31.36 -11.22 10.70
N CYS A 99 31.52 -9.95 11.02
CA CYS A 99 30.71 -8.88 10.46
C CYS A 99 31.45 -8.36 9.21
N THR A 100 30.91 -8.63 8.02
CA THR A 100 31.37 -8.01 6.77
C THR A 100 30.86 -6.58 6.73
N GLN A 101 31.72 -5.63 7.10
CA GLN A 101 31.54 -4.22 6.79
C GLN A 101 31.49 -4.04 5.26
N LEU A 102 30.38 -3.49 4.76
CA LEU A 102 30.29 -2.93 3.42
C LEU A 102 31.08 -1.61 3.39
N PRO A 103 32.13 -1.45 2.57
CA PRO A 103 32.78 -0.15 2.41
C PRO A 103 32.12 0.62 1.26
N THR A 104 31.33 1.64 1.61
CA THR A 104 31.00 2.76 0.73
C THR A 104 32.23 3.68 0.61
N SER A 105 33.14 3.35 -0.31
CA SER A 105 34.16 4.29 -0.76
C SER A 105 33.85 4.76 -2.18
N LEU A 106 33.37 6.00 -2.30
CA LEU A 106 33.30 6.77 -3.54
C LEU A 106 34.68 6.88 -4.18
N VAL A 107 34.96 6.04 -5.18
CA VAL A 107 36.09 6.23 -6.09
C VAL A 107 35.60 7.06 -7.28
N ALA A 108 35.97 8.34 -7.30
CA ALA A 108 35.83 9.19 -8.46
C ALA A 108 36.71 8.66 -9.61
N GLN A 109 36.12 8.03 -10.61
CA GLN A 109 36.78 7.77 -11.89
C GLN A 109 36.77 9.03 -12.75
N GLN A 110 37.97 9.48 -13.12
CA GLN A 110 38.20 10.61 -14.01
C GLN A 110 37.71 10.32 -15.44
N GLY A 111 36.85 11.21 -15.94
CA GLY A 111 36.83 11.75 -17.31
C GLY A 111 37.04 10.79 -18.49
N GLY A 112 36.00 10.04 -18.86
CA GLY A 112 35.76 9.58 -20.23
C GLY A 112 34.55 10.30 -20.82
N ALA A 113 34.65 10.80 -22.05
CA ALA A 113 33.60 11.59 -22.71
C ALA A 113 32.22 10.92 -22.63
N SER A 114 31.27 11.57 -21.94
CA SER A 114 29.93 11.03 -21.73
C SER A 114 29.11 11.07 -23.01
N VAL A 115 28.86 9.92 -23.61
CA VAL A 115 27.76 9.76 -24.57
C VAL A 115 26.46 9.99 -23.80
N ALA A 116 25.77 11.10 -24.03
CA ALA A 116 24.50 11.41 -23.40
C ALA A 116 23.48 10.27 -23.65
N ARG A 117 22.95 9.66 -22.59
CA ARG A 117 21.90 8.64 -22.69
C ARG A 117 20.62 9.31 -23.20
N ARG A 118 20.28 9.15 -24.48
CA ARG A 118 19.03 9.65 -25.06
C ARG A 118 17.96 8.56 -25.11
N ALA A 119 16.86 8.77 -24.38
CA ALA A 119 15.62 8.02 -24.56
C ALA A 119 15.13 8.12 -26.02
N LEU A 120 14.22 7.23 -26.45
CA LEU A 120 13.52 7.41 -27.71
C LEU A 120 12.70 8.70 -27.61
N ASP A 121 12.93 9.65 -28.51
CA ASP A 121 12.13 10.87 -28.55
C ASP A 121 10.75 10.56 -29.15
N GLN A 122 9.71 10.74 -28.33
CA GLN A 122 8.31 10.50 -28.70
C GLN A 122 7.47 11.80 -28.66
N SER A 123 8.13 12.95 -28.55
CA SER A 123 7.49 14.27 -28.42
C SER A 123 6.51 14.57 -29.56
N SER A 124 6.83 14.15 -30.80
CA SER A 124 5.97 14.36 -31.97
C SER A 124 4.63 13.60 -31.94
N ARG A 125 4.45 12.67 -31.00
CA ARG A 125 3.23 11.86 -30.85
C ARG A 125 2.49 12.15 -29.55
N TYR A 126 3.22 12.22 -28.42
CA TYR A 126 2.64 12.31 -27.08
C TYR A 126 2.67 13.72 -26.48
N ALA A 127 3.07 14.73 -27.25
CA ALA A 127 2.96 16.12 -26.86
C ALA A 127 2.27 16.95 -27.96
N ASP A 128 1.29 17.73 -27.55
CA ASP A 128 0.65 18.75 -28.38
C ASP A 128 0.40 19.99 -27.53
N LEU A 129 1.41 20.87 -27.51
CA LEU A 129 1.40 22.12 -26.74
C LEU A 129 0.52 23.21 -27.38
N SER A 130 -0.17 22.91 -28.48
CA SER A 130 -1.14 23.81 -29.10
C SER A 130 -2.57 23.65 -28.56
N LEU A 131 -2.82 22.58 -27.79
CA LEU A 131 -4.11 22.34 -27.16
C LEU A 131 -4.39 23.37 -26.05
N ASP A 132 -5.60 23.91 -26.07
CA ASP A 132 -6.08 24.86 -25.08
C ASP A 132 -6.79 24.16 -23.90
N GLU A 133 -6.45 24.56 -22.67
CA GLU A 133 -7.01 23.94 -21.46
C GLU A 133 -8.50 24.21 -21.30
N GLU A 134 -8.98 25.41 -21.64
CA GLU A 134 -10.40 25.75 -21.55
C GLU A 134 -11.21 24.95 -22.58
N GLU A 135 -10.70 24.76 -23.79
CA GLU A 135 -11.31 23.89 -24.79
C GLU A 135 -11.33 22.41 -24.37
N LEU A 136 -10.27 21.92 -23.72
CA LEU A 136 -10.20 20.57 -23.16
C LEU A 136 -11.25 20.36 -22.06
N ILE A 137 -11.39 21.33 -21.14
CA ILE A 137 -12.41 21.31 -20.09
C ILE A 137 -13.81 21.36 -20.70
N LYS A 138 -14.06 22.33 -21.61
CA LYS A 138 -15.36 22.54 -22.25
C LYS A 138 -15.84 21.33 -23.07
N ASN A 139 -14.93 20.59 -23.70
CA ASN A 139 -15.30 19.41 -24.47
C ASN A 139 -15.70 18.22 -23.59
N GLY A 140 -15.26 18.18 -22.32
CA GLY A 140 -15.64 17.17 -21.34
C GLY A 140 -15.22 15.73 -21.66
N LYS A 141 -14.22 15.54 -22.54
CA LYS A 141 -13.76 14.21 -22.99
C LYS A 141 -12.46 13.74 -22.33
N HIS A 142 -11.80 14.62 -21.59
CA HIS A 142 -10.48 14.36 -21.00
C HIS A 142 -10.49 14.53 -19.49
N LEU A 143 -9.86 13.57 -18.80
CA LEU A 143 -9.39 13.76 -17.44
C LEU A 143 -8.06 14.50 -17.53
N LEU A 144 -7.91 15.62 -16.82
CA LEU A 144 -6.68 16.41 -16.83
C LEU A 144 -5.91 16.16 -15.54
N VAL A 145 -4.59 16.03 -15.63
CA VAL A 145 -3.75 15.82 -14.46
C VAL A 145 -2.56 16.75 -14.50
N ALA A 146 -2.37 17.49 -13.41
CA ALA A 146 -1.24 18.38 -13.20
C ALA A 146 -0.19 17.70 -12.31
N TYR A 147 1.04 17.70 -12.78
CA TYR A 147 2.20 17.10 -12.12
C TYR A 147 3.27 18.15 -11.86
N ILE A 148 3.98 17.98 -10.76
CA ILE A 148 5.36 18.47 -10.63
C ILE A 148 6.27 17.31 -11.01
N MET A 149 7.06 17.46 -12.06
CA MET A 149 7.89 16.41 -12.65
C MET A 149 9.28 16.93 -12.98
N LYS A 150 10.29 16.17 -12.54
CA LYS A 150 11.68 16.46 -12.85
C LYS A 150 12.31 15.30 -13.61
N PRO A 151 12.86 15.53 -14.81
CA PRO A 151 13.67 14.56 -15.52
C PRO A 151 14.95 14.24 -14.74
N LYS A 152 15.43 13.00 -14.86
CA LYS A 152 16.74 12.66 -14.32
C LYS A 152 17.85 13.43 -15.05
N ALA A 153 18.92 13.77 -14.33
CA ALA A 153 20.05 14.50 -14.91
C ALA A 153 20.54 13.86 -16.23
N GLY A 154 20.64 14.68 -17.28
CA GLY A 154 21.06 14.26 -18.62
C GLY A 154 19.92 13.93 -19.60
N TYR A 155 18.66 13.97 -19.17
CA TYR A 155 17.47 13.79 -20.00
C TYR A 155 16.79 15.14 -20.31
N ASP A 156 16.15 15.24 -21.49
CA ASP A 156 15.41 16.43 -21.93
C ASP A 156 13.99 16.45 -21.33
N TYR A 157 13.49 17.64 -20.97
CA TYR A 157 12.20 17.79 -20.28
C TYR A 157 11.01 17.36 -21.14
N LEU A 158 10.91 17.87 -22.37
CA LEU A 158 9.77 17.57 -23.25
C LEU A 158 9.77 16.09 -23.68
N ALA A 159 10.95 15.55 -24.03
CA ALA A 159 11.08 14.14 -24.37
C ALA A 159 10.72 13.22 -23.19
N THR A 160 11.10 13.60 -21.97
CA THR A 160 10.75 12.85 -20.74
C THR A 160 9.26 12.94 -20.45
N ALA A 161 8.66 14.14 -20.58
CA ALA A 161 7.21 14.33 -20.42
C ALA A 161 6.41 13.51 -21.44
N ALA A 162 6.84 13.48 -22.71
CA ALA A 162 6.21 12.66 -23.74
C ALA A 162 6.34 11.15 -23.46
N HIS A 163 7.50 10.69 -22.97
CA HIS A 163 7.68 9.31 -22.53
C HIS A 163 6.82 8.97 -21.30
N PHE A 164 6.65 9.93 -20.37
CA PHE A 164 5.76 9.81 -19.22
C PHE A 164 4.31 9.60 -19.67
N ALA A 165 3.82 10.42 -20.61
CA ALA A 165 2.48 10.28 -21.19
C ALA A 165 2.32 8.95 -21.95
N ALA A 166 3.34 8.50 -22.68
CA ALA A 166 3.35 7.22 -23.37
C ALA A 166 3.21 6.03 -22.39
N GLU A 167 4.03 5.98 -21.34
CA GLU A 167 3.99 4.93 -20.31
C GLU A 167 2.76 5.02 -19.39
N SER A 168 1.99 6.11 -19.48
CA SER A 168 0.75 6.35 -18.73
C SER A 168 -0.52 6.17 -19.58
N SER A 169 -0.40 5.74 -20.85
CA SER A 169 -1.55 5.58 -21.75
C SER A 169 -1.42 4.39 -22.72
N THR A 170 -0.82 4.57 -23.88
CA THR A 170 -0.85 3.60 -25.01
C THR A 170 0.53 3.09 -25.38
N GLY A 171 1.60 3.78 -24.97
CA GLY A 171 2.94 3.59 -25.49
C GLY A 171 3.84 2.64 -24.68
N THR A 172 5.10 2.59 -25.11
CA THR A 172 6.22 2.09 -24.32
C THR A 172 7.54 2.72 -24.76
N ASN A 173 8.68 2.30 -24.24
CA ASN A 173 10.01 2.85 -24.53
C ASN A 173 10.58 2.51 -25.92
N VAL A 174 9.85 1.72 -26.72
CA VAL A 174 10.19 1.34 -28.10
C VAL A 174 8.94 1.36 -28.98
N ASN A 175 9.13 1.54 -30.28
CA ASN A 175 8.05 1.35 -31.24
C ASN A 175 7.64 -0.12 -31.28
N VAL A 176 6.33 -0.37 -31.39
CA VAL A 176 5.77 -1.72 -31.46
C VAL A 176 4.98 -1.89 -32.74
N CYS A 177 5.07 -3.08 -33.36
CA CYS A 177 4.49 -3.34 -34.69
C CYS A 177 2.95 -3.27 -34.73
N THR A 178 2.29 -3.32 -33.57
CA THR A 178 0.84 -3.42 -33.38
C THR A 178 0.13 -2.06 -33.24
N THR A 179 0.86 -0.94 -33.15
CA THR A 179 0.21 0.38 -33.08
C THR A 179 -0.53 0.70 -34.37
N ASP A 180 -1.82 1.03 -34.26
CA ASP A 180 -2.68 1.48 -35.35
C ASP A 180 -3.18 2.93 -35.14
N ASP A 181 -3.92 3.47 -36.11
CA ASP A 181 -4.41 4.85 -36.03
C ASP A 181 -5.50 5.05 -34.96
N PHE A 182 -6.27 4.00 -34.64
CA PHE A 182 -7.21 4.06 -33.52
C PHE A 182 -6.46 4.19 -32.19
N THR A 183 -5.40 3.42 -31.99
CA THR A 183 -4.52 3.54 -30.80
C THR A 183 -4.03 4.97 -30.64
N LYS A 184 -3.53 5.59 -31.72
CA LYS A 184 -3.05 6.98 -31.68
C LYS A 184 -4.15 7.98 -31.31
N SER A 185 -5.40 7.72 -31.71
CA SER A 185 -6.54 8.60 -31.41
C SER A 185 -6.94 8.64 -29.92
N VAL A 186 -6.42 7.70 -29.11
CA VAL A 186 -6.66 7.64 -27.66
C VAL A 186 -5.39 7.86 -26.83
N ASP A 187 -4.31 8.37 -27.44
CA ASP A 187 -3.08 8.72 -26.72
C ASP A 187 -3.36 9.80 -25.64
N ALA A 188 -2.72 9.69 -24.48
CA ALA A 188 -2.66 10.82 -23.56
C ALA A 188 -1.63 11.83 -24.06
N LEU A 189 -1.95 13.12 -23.98
CA LEU A 189 -1.13 14.17 -24.57
C LEU A 189 -0.65 15.15 -23.50
N VAL A 190 0.67 15.40 -23.47
CA VAL A 190 1.23 16.55 -22.76
C VAL A 190 0.78 17.81 -23.51
N TYR A 191 -0.01 18.64 -22.85
CA TYR A 191 -0.53 19.88 -23.44
C TYR A 191 0.10 21.14 -22.84
N TYR A 192 0.76 21.02 -21.69
CA TYR A 192 1.45 22.12 -21.04
C TYR A 192 2.70 21.62 -20.32
N ILE A 193 3.79 22.39 -20.45
CA ILE A 193 5.01 22.23 -19.67
C ILE A 193 5.52 23.61 -19.23
N ASP A 194 6.06 23.67 -18.02
CA ASP A 194 6.88 24.77 -17.54
C ASP A 194 8.12 24.18 -16.86
N PRO A 195 9.24 24.00 -17.59
CA PRO A 195 10.44 23.40 -17.04
C PRO A 195 11.07 24.20 -15.89
N ASP A 196 10.84 25.51 -15.82
CA ASP A 196 11.43 26.36 -14.77
C ASP A 196 10.73 26.14 -13.41
N ASN A 197 9.43 25.81 -13.45
CA ASN A 197 8.63 25.46 -12.28
C ASN A 197 8.40 23.94 -12.13
N GLU A 198 9.04 23.13 -12.99
CA GLU A 198 8.87 21.68 -13.05
C GLU A 198 7.42 21.24 -13.28
N GLU A 199 6.58 22.08 -13.89
CA GLU A 199 5.19 21.77 -14.13
C GLU A 199 5.00 21.00 -15.43
N MET A 200 4.08 20.05 -15.40
CA MET A 200 3.63 19.28 -16.56
C MET A 200 2.15 18.98 -16.42
N LYS A 201 1.35 19.23 -17.46
CA LYS A 201 -0.06 18.83 -17.49
C LYS A 201 -0.33 17.87 -18.65
N ILE A 202 -1.09 16.82 -18.36
CA ILE A 202 -1.43 15.75 -19.32
C ILE A 202 -2.94 15.62 -19.42
N ALA A 203 -3.45 15.56 -20.65
CA ALA A 203 -4.84 15.27 -20.97
C ALA A 203 -5.00 13.79 -21.31
N TYR A 204 -5.84 13.09 -20.54
CA TYR A 204 -6.13 11.66 -20.72
C TYR A 204 -7.54 11.47 -21.32
N PRO A 205 -7.68 10.94 -22.54
CA PRO A 205 -8.99 10.59 -23.09
C PRO A 205 -9.75 9.63 -22.16
N THR A 206 -10.99 9.96 -21.83
CA THR A 206 -11.82 9.18 -20.88
C THR A 206 -12.14 7.75 -21.35
N LEU A 207 -11.86 7.44 -22.61
CA LEU A 207 -11.96 6.09 -23.20
C LEU A 207 -10.90 5.13 -22.66
N LEU A 208 -9.76 5.64 -22.15
CA LEU A 208 -8.67 4.82 -21.61
C LEU A 208 -9.05 4.11 -20.31
N PHE A 209 -9.94 4.71 -19.52
CA PHE A 209 -10.24 4.21 -18.19
C PHE A 209 -11.26 3.07 -18.22
N ASP A 210 -10.90 2.01 -17.50
CA ASP A 210 -11.66 0.77 -17.38
C ASP A 210 -13.04 0.98 -16.74
N ARG A 211 -13.99 0.11 -17.09
CA ARG A 211 -15.38 0.10 -16.62
C ARG A 211 -15.75 -1.27 -16.07
N ASN A 212 -16.58 -1.29 -15.04
CA ASN A 212 -17.12 -2.55 -14.54
C ASN A 212 -17.96 -3.26 -15.61
N ILE A 213 -17.83 -4.58 -15.73
CA ILE A 213 -18.75 -5.41 -16.53
C ILE A 213 -20.11 -5.55 -15.82
N THR A 214 -20.17 -5.43 -14.50
CA THR A 214 -21.40 -5.63 -13.71
C THR A 214 -22.38 -4.47 -13.81
N ASP A 215 -21.90 -3.23 -13.91
CA ASP A 215 -22.75 -2.03 -13.86
C ASP A 215 -22.30 -0.87 -14.78
N GLY A 216 -21.20 -1.02 -15.52
CA GLY A 216 -20.67 0.01 -16.42
C GLY A 216 -20.05 1.23 -15.73
N ARG A 217 -19.95 1.25 -14.40
CA ARG A 217 -19.37 2.35 -13.62
C ARG A 217 -17.85 2.42 -13.75
N ALA A 218 -17.30 3.57 -13.43
CA ALA A 218 -15.86 3.80 -13.41
C ALA A 218 -15.23 3.23 -12.13
N MET A 219 -13.92 3.02 -12.16
CA MET A 219 -13.12 2.57 -11.02
C MET A 219 -11.88 3.46 -10.87
N MET A 220 -11.60 3.88 -9.65
CA MET A 220 -10.47 4.74 -9.31
C MET A 220 -9.15 4.01 -9.46
N CYS A 221 -9.09 2.69 -9.20
CA CYS A 221 -7.88 1.92 -9.44
C CYS A 221 -7.39 2.06 -10.90
N SER A 222 -8.28 2.13 -11.89
CA SER A 222 -7.88 2.35 -13.30
C SER A 222 -7.29 3.75 -13.53
N VAL A 223 -7.87 4.78 -12.90
CA VAL A 223 -7.31 6.14 -12.95
C VAL A 223 -5.90 6.15 -12.36
N LEU A 224 -5.71 5.55 -11.17
CA LEU A 224 -4.42 5.48 -10.49
C LEU A 224 -3.40 4.63 -11.25
N THR A 225 -3.79 3.48 -11.81
CA THR A 225 -2.93 2.62 -12.62
C THR A 225 -2.35 3.40 -13.82
N LEU A 226 -3.13 4.26 -14.47
CA LEU A 226 -2.69 5.04 -15.61
C LEU A 226 -1.93 6.30 -15.19
N SER A 227 -2.51 7.14 -14.33
CA SER A 227 -1.95 8.48 -14.02
C SER A 227 -0.80 8.44 -13.02
N ILE A 228 -0.70 7.42 -12.16
CA ILE A 228 0.34 7.33 -11.12
C ILE A 228 0.84 5.90 -10.87
N GLY A 229 0.72 5.03 -11.88
CA GLY A 229 1.13 3.63 -11.80
C GLY A 229 2.59 3.43 -12.21
N ASN A 230 2.82 2.95 -13.43
CA ASN A 230 4.17 2.62 -13.91
C ASN A 230 5.09 3.84 -14.02
N ASN A 231 4.54 5.03 -14.26
CA ASN A 231 5.33 6.25 -14.38
C ASN A 231 6.12 6.60 -13.09
N GLN A 232 5.70 6.06 -11.94
CA GLN A 232 6.40 6.20 -10.67
C GLN A 232 7.66 5.35 -10.53
N GLY A 233 8.01 4.51 -11.50
CA GLY A 233 9.24 3.72 -11.48
C GLY A 233 10.15 3.94 -12.70
N MET A 234 9.86 4.94 -13.54
CA MET A 234 10.63 5.27 -14.74
C MET A 234 12.05 5.70 -14.38
N GLY A 235 13.07 5.06 -14.97
CA GLY A 235 14.47 5.32 -14.65
C GLY A 235 15.05 6.62 -15.21
N ASP A 236 14.33 7.28 -16.13
CA ASP A 236 14.64 8.58 -16.74
C ASP A 236 13.91 9.77 -16.08
N VAL A 237 13.04 9.50 -15.10
CA VAL A 237 12.35 10.52 -14.29
C VAL A 237 12.98 10.53 -12.90
N GLU A 238 13.47 11.68 -12.44
CA GLU A 238 13.92 11.85 -11.06
C GLU A 238 12.71 11.70 -10.13
N TYR A 239 11.66 12.49 -10.36
CA TYR A 239 10.38 12.34 -9.67
C TYR A 239 9.20 12.92 -10.46
N GLY A 240 7.98 12.52 -10.06
CA GLY A 240 6.73 13.00 -10.62
C GLY A 240 5.61 12.84 -9.60
N LYS A 241 4.95 13.93 -9.21
CA LYS A 241 3.87 13.95 -8.21
C LYS A 241 2.65 14.67 -8.73
N ILE A 242 1.45 14.09 -8.53
CA ILE A 242 0.20 14.74 -8.91
C ILE A 242 -0.20 15.77 -7.85
N TYR A 243 -0.50 16.97 -8.30
CA TYR A 243 -1.00 18.07 -7.47
C TYR A 243 -2.50 18.33 -7.64
N ASP A 244 -3.06 18.03 -8.81
CA ASP A 244 -4.51 18.15 -9.06
C ASP A 244 -4.98 17.23 -10.19
N ILE A 245 -6.26 16.86 -10.16
CA ILE A 245 -6.94 16.06 -11.18
C ILE A 245 -8.29 16.71 -11.48
N TYR A 246 -8.57 17.02 -12.74
CA TYR A 246 -9.89 17.44 -13.21
C TYR A 246 -10.70 16.23 -13.69
N PHE A 247 -11.91 16.06 -13.17
CA PHE A 247 -12.87 15.05 -13.63
C PHE A 247 -13.95 15.70 -14.51
N PRO A 248 -14.04 15.36 -15.81
CA PRO A 248 -15.07 15.92 -16.66
C PRO A 248 -16.46 15.37 -16.30
N PRO A 249 -17.55 16.14 -16.45
CA PRO A 249 -18.89 15.76 -15.96
C PRO A 249 -19.37 14.39 -16.42
N ALA A 250 -19.14 14.03 -17.70
CA ALA A 250 -19.56 12.75 -18.25
C ALA A 250 -18.87 11.55 -17.59
N TYR A 251 -17.60 11.71 -17.17
CA TYR A 251 -16.84 10.67 -16.49
C TYR A 251 -17.08 10.69 -14.97
N LEU A 252 -17.21 11.87 -14.36
CA LEU A 252 -17.51 12.04 -12.94
C LEU A 252 -18.81 11.31 -12.54
N ARG A 253 -19.86 11.42 -13.35
CA ARG A 253 -21.17 10.77 -13.11
C ARG A 253 -21.13 9.23 -13.10
N LEU A 254 -20.03 8.62 -13.54
CA LEU A 254 -19.86 7.16 -13.51
C LEU A 254 -19.36 6.65 -12.17
N PHE A 255 -18.83 7.52 -11.30
CA PHE A 255 -18.38 7.14 -9.97
C PHE A 255 -19.53 7.05 -8.97
N ASP A 256 -19.30 6.39 -7.85
CA ASP A 256 -20.34 6.12 -6.85
C ASP A 256 -20.74 7.38 -6.07
N GLY A 257 -19.77 8.22 -5.70
CA GLY A 257 -19.98 9.37 -4.81
C GLY A 257 -20.53 8.97 -3.42
N PRO A 258 -20.56 9.90 -2.45
CA PRO A 258 -21.03 9.58 -1.10
C PRO A 258 -22.54 9.33 -1.10
N ASN A 259 -23.02 8.34 -0.35
CA ASN A 259 -24.47 8.14 -0.15
C ASN A 259 -24.98 8.82 1.13
N CYS A 260 -24.15 8.84 2.17
CA CYS A 260 -24.37 9.55 3.42
C CYS A 260 -23.35 10.68 3.59
N ASN A 261 -23.66 11.69 4.40
CA ASN A 261 -22.75 12.79 4.76
C ASN A 261 -23.05 13.35 6.16
N VAL A 262 -22.45 14.48 6.53
CA VAL A 262 -22.63 15.12 7.85
C VAL A 262 -24.09 15.48 8.16
N VAL A 263 -24.93 15.71 7.15
CA VAL A 263 -26.35 16.06 7.34
C VAL A 263 -27.12 14.89 7.96
N ASP A 264 -26.80 13.65 7.57
CA ASP A 264 -27.37 12.45 8.19
C ASP A 264 -26.98 12.35 9.68
N MET A 265 -25.74 12.71 10.00
CA MET A 265 -25.24 12.73 11.37
C MET A 265 -25.94 13.81 12.21
N TRP A 266 -26.13 15.00 11.65
CA TRP A 266 -26.90 16.06 12.31
C TRP A 266 -28.35 15.65 12.57
N ARG A 267 -29.00 14.98 11.60
CA ARG A 267 -30.35 14.42 11.78
C ARG A 267 -30.40 13.46 12.97
N ILE A 268 -29.46 12.52 13.06
CA ILE A 268 -29.41 11.54 14.15
C ILE A 268 -29.18 12.23 15.50
N LEU A 269 -28.41 13.32 15.51
CA LEU A 269 -28.15 14.15 16.69
C LEU A 269 -29.27 15.17 17.00
N ASN A 270 -30.39 15.15 16.27
CA ASN A 270 -31.50 16.11 16.38
C ASN A 270 -31.05 17.58 16.22
N ARG A 271 -30.15 17.83 15.26
CA ARG A 271 -29.69 19.18 14.89
C ARG A 271 -30.35 19.65 13.59
N GLY A 272 -30.19 20.94 13.28
CA GLY A 272 -30.62 21.49 12.00
C GLY A 272 -29.94 20.80 10.82
N MET A 273 -30.70 20.60 9.74
CA MET A 273 -30.22 19.94 8.50
C MET A 273 -29.33 20.86 7.65
N SER A 274 -29.23 22.14 8.02
CA SER A 274 -28.31 23.12 7.45
C SER A 274 -27.50 23.73 8.58
N ASN A 275 -26.17 23.81 8.38
CA ASN A 275 -25.23 24.38 9.35
C ASN A 275 -25.38 23.81 10.78
N GLY A 276 -25.51 22.48 10.91
CA GLY A 276 -25.67 21.80 12.20
C GLY A 276 -24.44 21.86 13.13
N GLY A 277 -23.36 22.51 12.68
CA GLY A 277 -22.18 22.82 13.48
C GLY A 277 -21.30 21.62 13.79
N LEU A 278 -20.41 21.79 14.76
CA LEU A 278 -19.38 20.83 15.13
C LEU A 278 -19.97 19.56 15.74
N ILE A 279 -19.67 18.40 15.17
CA ILE A 279 -19.87 17.13 15.86
C ILE A 279 -18.64 16.87 16.74
N VAL A 280 -18.83 16.96 18.07
CA VAL A 280 -17.75 16.82 19.05
C VAL A 280 -17.48 15.34 19.26
N GLY A 281 -16.36 14.87 18.73
CA GLY A 281 -15.96 13.48 18.87
C GLY A 281 -14.57 13.25 19.44
N THR A 282 -14.30 11.99 19.74
CA THR A 282 -13.02 11.50 20.23
C THR A 282 -12.61 10.18 19.58
N ILE A 283 -11.40 9.76 19.88
CA ILE A 283 -10.85 8.44 19.56
C ILE A 283 -10.65 7.74 20.89
N ILE A 284 -11.06 6.47 21.00
CA ILE A 284 -10.72 5.68 22.18
C ILE A 284 -9.21 5.51 22.28
N LYS A 285 -8.66 5.94 23.42
CA LYS A 285 -7.25 5.78 23.78
C LYS A 285 -7.14 4.91 25.04
N PRO A 286 -6.05 4.15 25.27
CA PRO A 286 -4.87 3.93 24.41
C PRO A 286 -5.22 3.36 23.02
N LYS A 287 -4.30 3.50 22.04
CA LYS A 287 -4.52 3.08 20.65
C LYS A 287 -4.94 1.61 20.57
N LEU A 288 -4.23 0.76 21.29
CA LEU A 288 -4.55 -0.64 21.58
C LEU A 288 -4.26 -0.91 23.06
N GLY A 289 -4.84 -1.97 23.60
CA GLY A 289 -4.59 -2.44 24.97
C GLY A 289 -5.81 -2.47 25.87
N LEU A 290 -6.83 -1.63 25.64
CA LEU A 290 -8.07 -1.72 26.41
C LEU A 290 -8.81 -3.04 26.12
N GLN A 291 -9.15 -3.74 27.19
CA GLN A 291 -10.06 -4.88 27.16
C GLN A 291 -11.52 -4.42 26.99
N PRO A 292 -12.45 -5.31 26.61
CA PRO A 292 -13.82 -4.96 26.22
C PRO A 292 -14.59 -4.08 27.22
N LYS A 293 -14.53 -4.40 28.51
CA LYS A 293 -15.25 -3.65 29.55
C LYS A 293 -14.67 -2.25 29.77
N PRO A 294 -13.36 -2.07 30.05
CA PRO A 294 -12.74 -0.74 30.09
C PRO A 294 -12.99 0.10 28.82
N PHE A 295 -13.03 -0.54 27.66
CA PHE A 295 -13.38 0.13 26.39
C PHE A 295 -14.80 0.73 26.45
N GLY A 296 -15.81 -0.06 26.81
CA GLY A 296 -17.19 0.41 26.96
C GLY A 296 -17.33 1.51 28.02
N GLU A 297 -16.62 1.40 29.14
CA GLU A 297 -16.64 2.41 30.20
C GLU A 297 -16.00 3.74 29.75
N ALA A 298 -14.91 3.68 28.97
CA ALA A 298 -14.32 4.86 28.33
C ALA A 298 -15.28 5.52 27.33
N CYS A 299 -16.02 4.71 26.54
CA CYS A 299 -17.06 5.22 25.66
C CYS A 299 -18.15 5.96 26.42
N TYR A 300 -18.70 5.32 27.47
CA TYR A 300 -19.73 5.92 28.32
C TYR A 300 -19.23 7.24 28.92
N ALA A 301 -18.02 7.27 29.48
CA ALA A 301 -17.47 8.44 30.14
C ALA A 301 -17.34 9.65 29.18
N PHE A 302 -16.94 9.43 27.92
CA PHE A 302 -16.90 10.50 26.93
C PHE A 302 -18.30 10.96 26.50
N TRP A 303 -19.23 10.04 26.23
CA TRP A 303 -20.57 10.37 25.74
C TRP A 303 -21.44 11.15 26.73
N GLN A 304 -21.03 11.25 27.99
CA GLN A 304 -21.61 12.18 28.97
C GLN A 304 -21.45 13.66 28.60
N GLY A 305 -20.55 13.99 27.66
CA GLY A 305 -20.36 15.36 27.15
C GLY A 305 -20.21 15.47 25.62
N GLY A 306 -19.76 14.39 24.97
CA GLY A 306 -19.53 14.34 23.52
C GLY A 306 -20.65 13.68 22.71
N ASP A 307 -20.51 13.75 21.39
CA ASP A 307 -21.45 13.22 20.40
C ASP A 307 -20.94 11.92 19.76
N PHE A 308 -19.67 11.90 19.33
CA PHE A 308 -19.14 10.91 18.39
C PHE A 308 -17.89 10.19 18.92
N ILE A 309 -17.79 8.88 18.74
CA ILE A 309 -16.58 8.13 19.06
C ILE A 309 -16.15 7.34 17.84
N LYS A 310 -14.88 7.37 17.47
CA LYS A 310 -14.30 6.39 16.53
C LYS A 310 -13.46 5.36 17.28
N ASN A 311 -13.45 4.13 16.78
CA ASN A 311 -12.30 3.26 17.00
C ASN A 311 -11.02 4.00 16.58
N ASP A 312 -9.92 3.79 17.31
CA ASP A 312 -8.60 4.09 16.75
C ASP A 312 -8.33 3.12 15.59
N GLU A 313 -7.50 3.51 14.63
CA GLU A 313 -7.42 2.80 13.35
C GLU A 313 -7.07 1.31 13.41
N PRO A 314 -6.23 0.79 14.33
CA PRO A 314 -5.95 -0.64 14.37
C PRO A 314 -6.95 -1.42 15.22
N GLN A 315 -7.85 -0.77 15.98
CA GLN A 315 -8.78 -1.47 16.87
C GLN A 315 -9.79 -2.26 16.04
N GLY A 316 -9.90 -3.56 16.30
CA GLY A 316 -10.84 -4.43 15.59
C GLY A 316 -11.18 -5.66 16.43
N ASN A 317 -10.50 -6.77 16.16
CA ASN A 317 -10.70 -8.07 16.78
C ASN A 317 -9.36 -8.66 17.27
N GLN A 318 -8.54 -7.83 17.91
CA GLN A 318 -7.37 -8.29 18.66
C GLN A 318 -7.76 -9.38 19.66
N VAL A 319 -6.86 -10.33 19.90
CA VAL A 319 -7.13 -11.48 20.77
C VAL A 319 -7.47 -11.11 22.22
N PHE A 320 -7.09 -9.92 22.68
CA PHE A 320 -7.41 -9.40 24.02
C PHE A 320 -8.62 -8.46 24.07
N CYS A 321 -9.18 -8.07 22.92
CA CYS A 321 -10.33 -7.19 22.82
C CYS A 321 -11.14 -7.59 21.58
N GLN A 322 -11.75 -8.76 21.65
CA GLN A 322 -12.46 -9.33 20.51
C GLN A 322 -13.75 -8.56 20.23
N MET A 323 -14.08 -8.42 18.95
CA MET A 323 -15.24 -7.63 18.51
C MET A 323 -16.55 -8.15 19.12
N HIS A 324 -16.64 -9.47 19.33
CA HIS A 324 -17.83 -10.11 19.87
C HIS A 324 -18.10 -9.82 21.36
N GLU A 325 -17.09 -9.31 22.08
CA GLU A 325 -17.19 -8.90 23.48
C GLU A 325 -17.22 -7.37 23.60
N CYS A 326 -16.42 -6.68 22.79
CA CYS A 326 -16.25 -5.22 22.84
C CYS A 326 -17.48 -4.45 22.33
N ILE A 327 -18.05 -4.84 21.18
CA ILE A 327 -19.20 -4.14 20.60
C ILE A 327 -20.44 -4.18 21.52
N PRO A 328 -20.79 -5.30 22.18
CA PRO A 328 -21.84 -5.31 23.19
C PRO A 328 -21.63 -4.29 24.33
N GLU A 329 -20.40 -4.14 24.83
CA GLU A 329 -20.09 -3.15 25.87
C GLU A 329 -20.21 -1.70 25.34
N VAL A 330 -19.85 -1.45 24.08
CA VAL A 330 -20.08 -0.15 23.41
C VAL A 330 -21.57 0.16 23.29
N VAL A 331 -22.40 -0.79 22.85
CA VAL A 331 -23.86 -0.60 22.72
C VAL A 331 -24.50 -0.36 24.08
N LYS A 332 -24.08 -1.09 25.11
CA LYS A 332 -24.51 -0.88 26.50
C LYS A 332 -24.16 0.52 27.00
N ALA A 333 -22.93 0.97 26.76
CA ALA A 333 -22.48 2.32 27.08
C ALA A 333 -23.29 3.40 26.34
N MET A 334 -23.56 3.21 25.05
CA MET A 334 -24.36 4.14 24.25
C MET A 334 -25.78 4.27 24.80
N ARG A 335 -26.45 3.14 25.09
CA ARG A 335 -27.81 3.14 25.66
C ARG A 335 -27.85 3.85 27.01
N ALA A 336 -26.86 3.61 27.86
CA ALA A 336 -26.76 4.29 29.15
C ALA A 336 -26.56 5.80 28.99
N ALA A 337 -25.64 6.22 28.11
CA ALA A 337 -25.39 7.63 27.87
C ALA A 337 -26.60 8.35 27.25
N ILE A 338 -27.29 7.75 26.28
CA ILE A 338 -28.52 8.32 25.69
C ILE A 338 -29.59 8.49 26.77
N LYS A 339 -29.77 7.48 27.63
CA LYS A 339 -30.76 7.53 28.73
C LYS A 339 -30.47 8.66 29.71
N GLU A 340 -29.21 8.92 30.02
CA GLU A 340 -28.81 9.89 31.05
C GLU A 340 -28.71 11.31 30.51
N THR A 341 -28.20 11.51 29.28
CA THR A 341 -28.07 12.86 28.71
C THR A 341 -29.29 13.29 27.90
N GLY A 342 -30.18 12.36 27.54
CA GLY A 342 -31.31 12.62 26.65
C GLY A 342 -30.91 12.96 25.21
N SER A 343 -29.64 12.75 24.83
CA SER A 343 -29.10 13.10 23.52
C SER A 343 -28.64 11.85 22.79
N SER A 344 -28.90 11.79 21.49
CA SER A 344 -28.37 10.73 20.62
C SER A 344 -26.84 10.75 20.58
N LYS A 345 -26.21 9.60 20.34
CA LYS A 345 -24.75 9.40 20.31
C LYS A 345 -24.36 8.63 19.07
N LEU A 346 -23.12 8.79 18.61
CA LEU A 346 -22.62 8.17 17.38
C LEU A 346 -21.35 7.36 17.67
N PHE A 347 -21.19 6.23 16.98
CA PHE A 347 -20.00 5.40 17.05
C PHE A 347 -19.53 5.01 15.65
N SER A 348 -18.23 5.09 15.37
CA SER A 348 -17.61 4.68 14.11
C SER A 348 -16.79 3.41 14.33
N ALA A 349 -17.37 2.26 13.98
CA ALA A 349 -16.76 0.96 14.14
C ALA A 349 -15.77 0.68 13.01
N ASN A 350 -14.55 0.26 13.34
CA ASN A 350 -13.59 -0.17 12.33
C ASN A 350 -14.00 -1.54 11.78
N ILE A 351 -14.17 -1.62 10.46
CA ILE A 351 -14.50 -2.88 9.77
C ILE A 351 -13.41 -3.29 8.77
N THR A 352 -12.26 -2.61 8.76
CA THR A 352 -11.14 -2.89 7.85
C THR A 352 -10.70 -4.35 7.96
N ALA A 353 -10.51 -5.00 6.81
CA ALA A 353 -9.86 -6.30 6.69
C ALA A 353 -9.37 -6.50 5.25
N ASP A 354 -8.41 -7.40 5.06
CA ASP A 354 -7.99 -7.84 3.73
C ASP A 354 -9.09 -8.66 3.04
N ASP A 355 -9.81 -9.53 3.77
CA ASP A 355 -10.90 -10.34 3.19
C ASP A 355 -12.21 -9.53 3.11
N PRO A 356 -12.81 -9.37 1.91
CA PRO A 356 -14.12 -8.75 1.77
C PRO A 356 -15.22 -9.39 2.63
N ASN A 357 -15.20 -10.72 2.79
CA ASN A 357 -16.20 -11.44 3.58
C ASN A 357 -16.07 -11.10 5.06
N GLU A 358 -14.85 -10.87 5.55
CA GLU A 358 -14.59 -10.41 6.90
C GLU A 358 -15.17 -9.01 7.12
N MET A 359 -14.91 -8.06 6.21
CA MET A 359 -15.47 -6.70 6.33
C MET A 359 -17.01 -6.72 6.36
N ILE A 360 -17.64 -7.53 5.50
CA ILE A 360 -19.08 -7.72 5.48
C ILE A 360 -19.57 -8.36 6.79
N ALA A 361 -18.87 -9.37 7.30
CA ALA A 361 -19.21 -10.05 8.55
C ALA A 361 -19.12 -9.09 9.74
N ARG A 362 -18.05 -8.29 9.84
CA ARG A 362 -17.88 -7.23 10.85
C ARG A 362 -19.04 -6.24 10.79
N GLY A 363 -19.32 -5.67 9.62
CA GLY A 363 -20.40 -4.70 9.46
C GLY A 363 -21.78 -5.25 9.82
N LYS A 364 -22.12 -6.46 9.35
CA LYS A 364 -23.38 -7.14 9.72
C LYS A 364 -23.46 -7.44 11.21
N TYR A 365 -22.37 -7.92 11.80
CA TYR A 365 -22.30 -8.21 13.23
C TYR A 365 -22.53 -6.93 14.05
N VAL A 366 -21.80 -5.85 13.76
CA VAL A 366 -21.96 -4.56 14.44
C VAL A 366 -23.41 -4.07 14.36
N LEU A 367 -24.01 -4.03 13.18
CA LEU A 367 -25.41 -3.60 13.03
C LEU A 367 -26.39 -4.49 13.81
N SER A 368 -26.14 -5.81 13.86
CA SER A 368 -26.98 -6.73 14.64
C SER A 368 -26.94 -6.42 16.14
N GLN A 369 -25.80 -5.98 16.67
CA GLN A 369 -25.65 -5.63 18.08
C GLN A 369 -26.29 -4.27 18.40
N PHE A 370 -26.10 -3.28 17.52
CA PHE A 370 -26.72 -1.96 17.68
C PHE A 370 -28.26 -2.03 17.59
N GLY A 371 -28.80 -2.93 16.75
CA GLY A 371 -30.24 -3.17 16.64
C GLY A 371 -30.98 -1.88 16.25
N PRO A 372 -31.93 -1.38 17.07
CA PRO A 372 -32.63 -0.11 16.80
C PRO A 372 -31.71 1.11 16.70
N LEU A 373 -30.50 1.05 17.26
CA LEU A 373 -29.48 2.11 17.16
C LEU A 373 -28.60 1.95 15.92
N GLY A 374 -28.98 1.12 14.94
CA GLY A 374 -28.15 0.86 13.76
C GLY A 374 -27.74 2.12 13.01
N GLU A 375 -28.63 3.12 12.90
CA GLU A 375 -28.30 4.41 12.25
C GLU A 375 -27.26 5.25 13.02
N ASN A 376 -27.07 5.00 14.32
CA ASN A 376 -26.05 5.65 15.13
C ASN A 376 -24.63 5.13 14.86
N CYS A 377 -24.51 4.07 14.05
CA CYS A 377 -23.23 3.49 13.69
C CYS A 377 -22.73 4.05 12.35
N ALA A 378 -21.46 4.44 12.32
CA ALA A 378 -20.67 4.67 11.13
C ALA A 378 -19.68 3.51 10.95
N PHE A 379 -19.14 3.35 9.74
CA PHE A 379 -18.09 2.38 9.47
C PHE A 379 -16.80 3.06 9.09
N LEU A 380 -15.75 2.77 9.86
CA LEU A 380 -14.39 3.21 9.59
C LEU A 380 -13.67 2.17 8.74
N VAL A 381 -12.95 2.65 7.72
CA VAL A 381 -12.07 1.84 6.87
C VAL A 381 -10.75 2.56 6.67
N ASP A 382 -9.63 1.85 6.86
CA ASP A 382 -8.28 2.34 6.56
C ASP A 382 -7.99 2.30 5.06
N GLY A 383 -8.53 3.27 4.34
CA GLY A 383 -8.61 3.23 2.88
C GLY A 383 -7.28 3.34 2.13
N TYR A 384 -6.22 3.86 2.74
CA TYR A 384 -4.90 3.94 2.09
C TYR A 384 -4.16 2.60 2.16
N VAL A 385 -4.01 2.02 3.36
CA VAL A 385 -3.28 0.76 3.55
C VAL A 385 -4.06 -0.47 3.09
N ALA A 386 -5.39 -0.51 3.25
CA ALA A 386 -6.22 -1.59 2.70
C ALA A 386 -6.49 -1.42 1.19
N GLY A 387 -6.47 -0.16 0.72
CA GLY A 387 -6.69 0.25 -0.66
C GLY A 387 -8.13 0.67 -0.99
N GLY A 388 -8.30 1.26 -2.18
CA GLY A 388 -9.60 1.75 -2.66
C GLY A 388 -10.68 0.66 -2.72
N THR A 389 -10.28 -0.60 -2.93
CA THR A 389 -11.20 -1.73 -2.97
C THR A 389 -11.97 -1.93 -1.65
N ALA A 390 -11.32 -1.69 -0.50
CA ALA A 390 -11.97 -1.79 0.82
C ALA A 390 -13.02 -0.70 1.03
N ILE A 391 -12.78 0.50 0.49
CA ILE A 391 -13.72 1.64 0.57
C ILE A 391 -14.95 1.37 -0.28
N THR A 392 -14.77 0.95 -1.53
CA THR A 392 -15.88 0.62 -2.44
C THR A 392 -16.70 -0.54 -1.91
N LEU A 393 -16.07 -1.55 -1.32
CA LEU A 393 -16.76 -2.65 -0.66
C LEU A 393 -17.71 -2.14 0.44
N ALA A 394 -17.21 -1.31 1.37
CA ALA A 394 -18.01 -0.75 2.44
C ALA A 394 -19.12 0.17 1.90
N ARG A 395 -18.80 1.03 0.94
CA ARG A 395 -19.73 1.96 0.27
C ARG A 395 -20.90 1.25 -0.40
N ARG A 396 -20.66 0.11 -1.02
CA ARG A 396 -21.68 -0.64 -1.77
C ARG A 396 -22.48 -1.63 -0.90
N ASN A 397 -21.86 -2.21 0.14
CA ASN A 397 -22.56 -3.14 1.05
C ASN A 397 -23.33 -2.43 2.17
N PHE A 398 -22.89 -1.25 2.59
CA PHE A 398 -23.49 -0.50 3.68
C PHE A 398 -23.79 0.95 3.28
N PRO A 399 -24.50 1.21 2.17
CA PRO A 399 -24.68 2.56 1.64
C PRO A 399 -25.45 3.49 2.59
N SER A 400 -26.29 2.95 3.47
CA SER A 400 -27.04 3.73 4.47
C SER A 400 -26.26 4.04 5.74
N GLN A 401 -25.01 3.59 5.84
CA GLN A 401 -24.13 3.88 6.97
C GLN A 401 -23.12 4.93 6.52
N PHE A 402 -22.76 5.86 7.41
CA PHE A 402 -21.72 6.84 7.12
C PHE A 402 -20.37 6.14 6.97
N LEU A 403 -19.75 6.32 5.81
CA LEU A 403 -18.44 5.75 5.50
C LEU A 403 -17.33 6.72 5.92
N HIS A 404 -16.66 6.37 7.00
CA HIS A 404 -15.56 7.11 7.58
C HIS A 404 -14.23 6.61 7.00
N TYR A 405 -13.70 7.35 6.03
CA TYR A 405 -12.38 7.06 5.47
C TYR A 405 -11.29 7.50 6.45
N HIS A 406 -10.56 6.53 6.99
CA HIS A 406 -9.32 6.77 7.72
C HIS A 406 -8.12 6.58 6.78
N ARG A 407 -7.13 7.48 6.87
CA ARG A 407 -6.05 7.59 5.87
C ARG A 407 -4.67 7.13 6.38
N ALA A 408 -4.61 6.25 7.37
CA ALA A 408 -3.34 5.76 7.92
C ALA A 408 -2.37 5.33 6.79
N GLY A 409 -1.10 5.76 6.88
CA GLY A 409 -0.05 5.47 5.88
C GLY A 409 0.09 6.51 4.76
N HIS A 410 -0.92 7.37 4.54
CA HIS A 410 -0.93 8.32 3.42
C HIS A 410 0.31 9.23 3.35
N GLY A 411 0.87 9.59 4.52
CA GLY A 411 2.05 10.45 4.63
C GLY A 411 3.29 9.91 3.93
N ALA A 412 3.32 8.61 3.57
CA ALA A 412 4.39 8.05 2.76
C ALA A 412 4.50 8.73 1.38
N ILE A 413 3.38 9.16 0.80
CA ILE A 413 3.33 9.84 -0.51
C ILE A 413 2.81 11.27 -0.43
N THR A 414 1.91 11.58 0.50
CA THR A 414 1.29 12.92 0.55
C THR A 414 2.16 13.94 1.23
N SER A 415 3.16 13.52 2.04
CA SER A 415 4.07 14.44 2.72
C SER A 415 4.71 15.40 1.71
N PRO A 416 4.84 16.70 2.02
CA PRO A 416 5.59 17.64 1.21
C PRO A 416 7.08 17.27 1.05
N GLN A 417 7.61 16.42 1.92
CA GLN A 417 8.99 15.92 1.83
C GLN A 417 9.17 14.84 0.76
N THR A 418 8.07 14.22 0.30
CA THR A 418 8.09 13.23 -0.79
C THR A 418 7.75 13.90 -2.11
N GLN A 419 8.56 13.74 -3.14
CA GLN A 419 8.32 14.28 -4.49
C GLN A 419 7.63 13.28 -5.44
N ARG A 420 7.07 12.19 -4.90
CA ARG A 420 6.41 11.11 -5.66
C ARG A 420 4.96 10.90 -5.20
N GLY A 421 4.18 10.17 -6.00
CA GLY A 421 2.79 9.85 -5.71
C GLY A 421 1.85 11.04 -5.94
N TYR A 422 1.05 11.40 -4.94
CA TYR A 422 0.08 12.49 -5.04
C TYR A 422 -0.09 13.22 -3.71
N THR A 423 -0.55 14.47 -3.77
CA THR A 423 -0.73 15.34 -2.58
C THR A 423 -1.91 14.90 -1.70
N ALA A 424 -1.97 15.44 -0.48
CA ALA A 424 -3.12 15.24 0.40
C ALA A 424 -4.42 15.77 -0.23
N PHE A 425 -4.34 16.87 -0.98
CA PHE A 425 -5.46 17.44 -1.74
C PHE A 425 -6.05 16.42 -2.71
N VAL A 426 -5.21 15.82 -3.56
CA VAL A 426 -5.62 14.79 -4.54
C VAL A 426 -6.20 13.58 -3.83
N HIS A 427 -5.55 13.09 -2.76
CA HIS A 427 -6.03 11.96 -1.98
C HIS A 427 -7.45 12.20 -1.43
N THR A 428 -7.70 13.39 -0.90
CA THR A 428 -9.04 13.75 -0.39
C THR A 428 -10.05 13.93 -1.50
N LYS A 429 -9.70 14.54 -2.65
CA LYS A 429 -10.57 14.67 -3.81
C LYS A 429 -11.02 13.28 -4.33
N ILE A 430 -10.07 12.34 -4.43
CA ILE A 430 -10.34 10.94 -4.77
C ILE A 430 -11.35 10.31 -3.80
N SER A 431 -11.22 10.58 -2.49
CA SER A 431 -12.12 9.99 -1.49
C SER A 431 -13.59 10.38 -1.69
N ARG A 432 -13.87 11.61 -2.15
CA ARG A 432 -15.23 12.05 -2.50
C ARG A 432 -15.75 11.29 -3.70
N VAL A 433 -14.93 11.16 -4.75
CA VAL A 433 -15.26 10.43 -5.98
C VAL A 433 -15.64 8.97 -5.69
N ILE A 434 -14.85 8.25 -4.88
CA ILE A 434 -15.12 6.84 -4.54
C ILE A 434 -16.22 6.65 -3.48
N GLY A 435 -16.64 7.74 -2.82
CA GLY A 435 -17.85 7.76 -2.01
C GLY A 435 -17.68 7.72 -0.50
N ALA A 436 -16.56 8.21 0.03
CA ALA A 436 -16.41 8.44 1.47
C ALA A 436 -17.45 9.46 1.98
N SER A 437 -18.14 9.18 3.08
CA SER A 437 -19.04 10.15 3.73
C SER A 437 -18.27 11.22 4.51
N GLY A 438 -17.09 10.86 5.00
CA GLY A 438 -16.13 11.79 5.59
C GLY A 438 -14.72 11.22 5.53
N ILE A 439 -13.74 12.10 5.40
CA ILE A 439 -12.32 11.75 5.38
C ILE A 439 -11.54 12.65 6.33
N HIS A 440 -10.50 12.08 6.93
CA HIS A 440 -9.51 12.87 7.66
C HIS A 440 -8.82 13.87 6.71
N THR A 441 -8.98 15.17 6.94
CA THR A 441 -8.30 16.21 6.13
C THR A 441 -7.00 16.69 6.77
N GLY A 442 -6.78 16.35 8.04
CA GLY A 442 -5.64 16.80 8.83
C GLY A 442 -6.02 17.99 9.70
N THR A 443 -5.02 18.78 10.11
CA THR A 443 -5.24 19.90 11.02
C THR A 443 -4.73 21.22 10.47
N MET A 444 -4.44 21.34 9.16
CA MET A 444 -4.04 22.59 8.50
C MET A 444 -2.90 23.33 9.24
N SER A 445 -1.78 22.63 9.49
CA SER A 445 -0.63 23.07 10.33
C SER A 445 -0.87 23.25 11.83
N PHE A 446 -2.09 23.13 12.33
CA PHE A 446 -2.33 23.43 13.74
C PHE A 446 -1.79 22.36 14.72
N ARG A 447 -1.23 21.19 14.31
CA ARG A 447 -0.89 20.05 15.21
C ARG A 447 0.31 19.15 14.82
N LYS A 448 0.33 17.94 15.42
CA LYS A 448 1.36 16.88 15.40
C LYS A 448 1.56 16.22 14.05
N MET A 449 0.55 16.23 13.18
CA MET A 449 0.69 15.69 11.82
C MET A 449 1.13 16.82 10.88
N GLU A 450 1.88 16.50 9.83
CA GLU A 450 2.20 17.47 8.79
C GLU A 450 0.91 18.05 8.14
N GLY A 451 0.95 19.33 7.77
CA GLY A 451 -0.14 20.03 7.06
C GLY A 451 0.17 21.52 6.89
N ASP A 452 -0.54 22.18 5.99
CA ASP A 452 -0.41 23.61 5.64
C ASP A 452 -1.71 24.39 5.92
N ALA A 453 -1.66 25.69 6.21
CA ALA A 453 -2.86 26.51 6.40
C ALA A 453 -3.75 26.59 5.14
N SER A 454 -3.14 26.48 3.94
CA SER A 454 -3.81 26.41 2.65
C SER A 454 -4.62 25.11 2.45
N ASP A 455 -4.43 24.10 3.29
CA ASP A 455 -5.24 22.86 3.29
C ASP A 455 -6.73 23.15 3.55
N LYS A 456 -7.13 24.36 3.93
CA LYS A 456 -8.54 24.78 3.93
C LYS A 456 -9.23 24.58 2.57
N ASN A 457 -8.49 24.70 1.47
CA ASN A 457 -9.02 24.47 0.12
C ASN A 457 -9.48 23.01 -0.07
N ILE A 458 -8.91 22.08 0.70
CA ILE A 458 -9.40 20.69 0.74
C ILE A 458 -10.83 20.65 1.27
N ALA A 459 -11.15 21.42 2.31
CA ALA A 459 -12.50 21.41 2.88
C ALA A 459 -13.53 21.93 1.86
N PHE A 460 -13.23 23.02 1.16
CA PHE A 460 -14.09 23.55 0.08
C PHE A 460 -14.26 22.53 -1.05
N MET A 461 -13.17 21.91 -1.53
CA MET A 461 -13.21 20.85 -2.54
C MET A 461 -14.07 19.64 -2.13
N LEU A 462 -14.24 19.38 -0.84
CA LEU A 462 -15.05 18.28 -0.32
C LEU A 462 -16.52 18.66 -0.04
N GLN A 463 -16.81 19.93 0.26
CA GLN A 463 -18.12 20.38 0.73
C GLN A 463 -18.92 21.17 -0.30
N ASP A 464 -18.24 21.93 -1.15
CA ASP A 464 -18.90 22.78 -2.15
C ASP A 464 -19.22 21.98 -3.41
N ASP A 465 -20.23 22.41 -4.15
CA ASP A 465 -20.56 21.81 -5.45
C ASP A 465 -19.65 22.31 -6.58
N GLU A 466 -18.99 23.44 -6.35
CA GLU A 466 -18.00 24.04 -7.23
C GLU A 466 -16.84 24.54 -6.37
N ALA A 467 -15.60 24.17 -6.72
CA ALA A 467 -14.43 24.58 -5.96
C ALA A 467 -13.18 24.63 -6.83
N ASP A 468 -12.23 25.48 -6.43
CA ASP A 468 -10.93 25.60 -7.08
C ASP A 468 -9.90 24.70 -6.38
N GLY A 469 -9.27 23.82 -7.16
CA GLY A 469 -8.03 23.16 -6.76
C GLY A 469 -6.79 24.02 -7.06
N PRO A 470 -5.59 23.48 -6.79
CA PRO A 470 -4.35 24.17 -7.13
C PRO A 470 -4.20 24.52 -8.62
N TYR A 471 -4.79 23.69 -9.50
CA TYR A 471 -4.70 23.90 -10.95
C TYR A 471 -6.07 23.96 -11.63
N TYR A 472 -7.06 23.23 -11.14
CA TYR A 472 -8.33 23.04 -11.85
C TYR A 472 -9.54 23.44 -11.00
N HIS A 473 -10.44 24.20 -11.62
CA HIS A 473 -11.82 24.33 -11.15
C HIS A 473 -12.56 22.99 -11.32
N GLN A 474 -13.35 22.59 -10.31
CA GLN A 474 -14.13 21.36 -10.35
C GLN A 474 -15.59 21.62 -10.00
N GLU A 475 -16.46 21.35 -10.96
CA GLU A 475 -17.90 21.20 -10.74
C GLU A 475 -18.21 19.74 -10.35
N TRP A 476 -18.99 19.55 -9.30
CA TRP A 476 -19.32 18.24 -8.72
C TRP A 476 -20.69 17.71 -9.14
N GLU A 477 -21.47 18.49 -9.89
CA GLU A 477 -22.75 18.09 -10.50
C GLU A 477 -23.76 17.54 -9.48
N GLY A 478 -23.82 18.15 -8.29
CA GLY A 478 -24.67 17.71 -7.19
C GLY A 478 -24.18 16.45 -6.46
N MET A 479 -22.96 15.97 -6.72
CA MET A 479 -22.37 14.87 -5.97
C MET A 479 -22.31 15.25 -4.49
N LYS A 480 -22.88 14.39 -3.63
CA LYS A 480 -22.94 14.65 -2.19
C LYS A 480 -21.57 15.01 -1.62
N GLN A 481 -21.56 15.98 -0.71
CA GLN A 481 -20.36 16.39 0.01
C GLN A 481 -19.75 15.26 0.84
N THR A 482 -18.43 15.30 0.96
CA THR A 482 -17.66 14.52 1.93
C THR A 482 -17.33 15.40 3.12
N THR A 483 -17.50 14.88 4.33
CA THR A 483 -17.28 15.63 5.57
C THR A 483 -15.78 15.75 5.88
N PRO A 484 -15.24 16.94 6.12
CA PRO A 484 -13.90 17.09 6.70
C PRO A 484 -13.90 16.56 8.13
N ILE A 485 -13.10 15.52 8.39
CA ILE A 485 -12.88 14.97 9.72
C ILE A 485 -11.54 15.52 10.24
N ILE A 486 -11.60 16.28 11.33
CA ILE A 486 -10.44 16.97 11.89
C ILE A 486 -9.90 16.14 13.05
N SER A 487 -8.66 15.71 12.95
CA SER A 487 -8.06 14.76 13.88
C SER A 487 -6.53 14.87 13.91
N GLY A 488 -5.92 14.40 15.00
CA GLY A 488 -4.47 14.40 15.20
C GLY A 488 -4.01 15.49 16.17
N GLY A 489 -3.87 15.15 17.45
CA GLY A 489 -3.37 16.09 18.47
C GLY A 489 -4.33 17.25 18.81
N MET A 490 -5.56 17.26 18.29
CA MET A 490 -6.51 18.36 18.55
C MET A 490 -6.97 18.43 20.01
N ASN A 491 -7.18 19.64 20.54
CA ASN A 491 -7.82 19.93 21.83
C ASN A 491 -8.60 21.26 21.76
N ALA A 492 -9.34 21.58 22.82
CA ALA A 492 -10.21 22.76 22.90
C ALA A 492 -9.52 24.10 22.60
N LEU A 493 -8.28 24.28 23.06
CA LEU A 493 -7.51 25.53 23.00
C LEU A 493 -7.13 25.99 21.59
N ARG A 494 -7.42 25.18 20.60
CA ARG A 494 -6.88 25.36 19.27
C ARG A 494 -7.95 25.24 18.19
N LEU A 495 -9.16 24.85 18.59
CA LEU A 495 -10.33 24.86 17.73
C LEU A 495 -10.69 26.28 17.26
N PRO A 496 -10.62 27.34 18.10
CA PRO A 496 -10.98 28.68 17.65
C PRO A 496 -10.16 29.17 16.45
N ALA A 497 -8.83 29.04 16.51
CA ALA A 497 -7.96 29.44 15.41
C ALA A 497 -8.17 28.57 14.16
N PHE A 498 -8.42 27.28 14.34
CA PHE A 498 -8.75 26.37 13.24
C PHE A 498 -10.05 26.78 12.53
N PHE A 499 -11.11 27.07 13.28
CA PHE A 499 -12.39 27.50 12.70
C PHE A 499 -12.31 28.88 12.07
N GLU A 500 -11.49 29.78 12.62
CA GLU A 500 -11.24 31.07 11.98
C GLU A 500 -10.53 30.92 10.63
N ASN A 501 -9.57 30.00 10.52
CA ASN A 501 -8.93 29.71 9.23
C ASN A 501 -9.89 29.04 8.23
N LEU A 502 -10.73 28.11 8.71
CA LEU A 502 -11.69 27.38 7.86
C LEU A 502 -12.92 28.22 7.47
N GLY A 503 -13.34 29.15 8.33
CA GLY A 503 -14.51 30.01 8.15
C GLY A 503 -15.83 29.43 8.66
N HIS A 504 -15.89 28.14 9.00
CA HIS A 504 -17.07 27.48 9.56
C HIS A 504 -16.72 26.31 10.49
N SER A 505 -17.72 25.76 11.18
CA SER A 505 -17.60 24.63 12.13
C SER A 505 -18.37 23.37 11.69
N ASN A 506 -18.85 23.29 10.45
CA ASN A 506 -19.57 22.14 9.89
C ASN A 506 -18.66 20.93 9.59
N VAL A 507 -18.03 20.39 10.63
CA VAL A 507 -17.04 19.31 10.55
C VAL A 507 -17.25 18.29 11.68
N ILE A 508 -16.60 17.14 11.56
CA ILE A 508 -16.48 16.18 12.68
C ILE A 508 -15.09 16.36 13.31
N LEU A 509 -15.04 16.62 14.61
CA LEU A 509 -13.79 16.61 15.37
C LEU A 509 -13.57 15.24 16.01
N THR A 510 -12.34 14.74 16.01
CA THR A 510 -11.95 13.60 16.83
C THR A 510 -10.70 13.90 17.66
N ALA A 511 -10.91 14.35 18.90
CA ALA A 511 -9.86 14.73 19.84
C ALA A 511 -9.60 13.63 20.87
N GLY A 512 -8.77 12.64 20.53
CA GLY A 512 -8.37 11.54 21.44
C GLY A 512 -7.67 12.04 22.70
N GLY A 513 -6.38 12.40 22.58
CA GLY A 513 -5.62 12.99 23.68
C GLY A 513 -6.20 14.31 24.20
N GLY A 514 -6.84 15.10 23.33
CA GLY A 514 -7.53 16.33 23.72
C GLY A 514 -8.73 16.14 24.66
N SER A 515 -9.34 14.95 24.65
CA SER A 515 -10.45 14.62 25.56
C SER A 515 -9.97 13.78 26.74
N PHE A 516 -9.32 12.63 26.47
CA PHE A 516 -8.87 11.70 27.53
C PHE A 516 -7.65 12.20 28.32
N GLY A 517 -6.91 13.17 27.80
CA GLY A 517 -5.82 13.84 28.51
C GLY A 517 -6.28 14.98 29.41
N HIS A 518 -7.55 15.42 29.33
CA HIS A 518 -8.08 16.49 30.17
C HIS A 518 -7.95 16.15 31.66
N LYS A 519 -7.50 17.11 32.49
CA LYS A 519 -7.19 16.87 33.91
C LYS A 519 -8.35 16.26 34.71
N ASP A 520 -9.58 16.62 34.34
CA ASP A 520 -10.83 16.16 34.99
C ASP A 520 -11.50 14.98 34.26
N GLY A 521 -10.81 14.36 33.29
CA GLY A 521 -11.29 13.21 32.54
C GLY A 521 -12.09 13.54 31.26
N PRO A 522 -12.61 12.50 30.59
CA PRO A 522 -13.09 12.60 29.21
C PRO A 522 -14.39 13.41 29.05
N LYS A 523 -15.29 13.43 30.05
CA LYS A 523 -16.52 14.24 30.00
C LYS A 523 -16.19 15.74 29.94
N PRO A 524 -15.43 16.31 30.90
CA PRO A 524 -14.96 17.69 30.80
C PRO A 524 -14.15 17.95 29.53
N GLY A 525 -13.30 17.01 29.10
CA GLY A 525 -12.57 17.12 27.82
C GLY A 525 -13.51 17.30 26.62
N ALA A 526 -14.59 16.54 26.54
CA ALA A 526 -15.60 16.68 25.49
C ALA A 526 -16.32 18.03 25.56
N ILE A 527 -16.76 18.44 26.76
CA ILE A 527 -17.43 19.72 26.99
C ILE A 527 -16.51 20.89 26.61
N SER A 528 -15.24 20.83 26.98
CA SER A 528 -14.25 21.87 26.63
C SER A 528 -14.09 22.02 25.11
N CYS A 529 -14.15 20.93 24.34
CA CYS A 529 -14.10 21.00 22.88
C CYS A 529 -15.34 21.68 22.29
N ARG A 530 -16.53 21.43 22.85
CA ARG A 530 -17.77 22.14 22.50
C ARG A 530 -17.66 23.63 22.82
N GLN A 531 -17.19 23.95 24.03
CA GLN A 531 -16.92 25.32 24.47
C GLN A 531 -15.88 26.03 23.59
N GLY A 532 -14.93 25.29 22.99
CA GLY A 532 -14.00 25.81 21.98
C GLY A 532 -14.69 26.30 20.69
N GLU A 533 -15.74 25.62 20.23
CA GLU A 533 -16.57 26.10 19.11
C GLU A 533 -17.45 27.28 19.53
N GLU A 534 -18.10 27.17 20.70
CA GLU A 534 -19.01 28.20 21.23
C GLU A 534 -18.27 29.52 21.46
N SER A 535 -17.08 29.48 22.05
CA SER A 535 -16.24 30.66 22.28
C SER A 535 -15.82 31.35 20.97
N TRP A 536 -15.49 30.59 19.92
CA TRP A 536 -15.23 31.16 18.59
C TRP A 536 -16.48 31.81 18.00
N LYS A 537 -17.64 31.16 18.09
CA LYS A 537 -18.92 31.70 17.60
C LYS A 537 -19.30 33.00 18.34
N GLU A 538 -19.17 33.03 19.65
CA GLU A 538 -19.49 34.22 20.46
C GLU A 538 -18.51 35.37 20.21
N TRP A 539 -17.21 35.08 20.05
CA TRP A 539 -16.23 36.09 19.64
C TRP A 539 -16.55 36.64 18.25
N LYS A 540 -16.85 35.77 17.27
CA LYS A 540 -17.22 36.18 15.91
C LYS A 540 -18.49 37.02 15.86
N ALA A 541 -19.41 36.80 16.80
CA ALA A 541 -20.63 37.58 16.98
C ALA A 541 -20.40 38.93 17.71
N GLY A 542 -19.16 39.25 18.11
CA GLY A 542 -18.81 40.52 18.76
C GLY A 542 -19.17 40.62 20.25
N LYS A 543 -19.48 39.49 20.93
CA LYS A 543 -19.93 39.48 22.33
C LYS A 543 -18.94 40.14 23.30
N PHE A 544 -17.64 40.05 23.00
CA PHE A 544 -16.56 40.57 23.84
C PHE A 544 -16.03 41.94 23.40
N GLY A 545 -16.72 42.62 22.47
CA GLY A 545 -16.24 43.87 21.87
C GLY A 545 -15.10 43.66 20.89
N ASP A 546 -14.35 44.73 20.61
CA ASP A 546 -13.20 44.73 19.70
C ASP A 546 -11.95 44.22 20.42
N VAL A 547 -11.92 42.90 20.65
CA VAL A 547 -10.79 42.20 21.26
C VAL A 547 -10.23 41.15 20.31
N SER A 548 -8.95 40.81 20.48
CA SER A 548 -8.32 39.73 19.72
C SER A 548 -9.05 38.40 19.93
N LEU A 549 -8.96 37.48 18.96
CA LEU A 549 -9.49 36.12 19.12
C LEU A 549 -9.00 35.51 20.43
N SER A 550 -7.69 35.58 20.68
CA SER A 550 -7.05 35.10 21.92
C SER A 550 -7.74 35.63 23.18
N ASP A 551 -7.92 36.94 23.27
CA ASP A 551 -8.54 37.57 24.45
C ASP A 551 -10.01 37.22 24.57
N GLY A 552 -10.76 37.16 23.46
CA GLY A 552 -12.15 36.72 23.46
C GLY A 552 -12.33 35.30 24.01
N ILE A 553 -11.44 34.36 23.65
CA ILE A 553 -11.49 32.99 24.20
C ILE A 553 -11.14 32.97 25.69
N ILE A 554 -10.17 33.79 26.13
CA ILE A 554 -9.83 33.92 27.56
C ILE A 554 -11.00 34.50 28.35
N GLU A 555 -11.69 35.53 27.83
CA GLU A 555 -12.89 36.09 28.46
C GLU A 555 -14.00 35.04 28.57
N PHE A 556 -14.24 34.25 27.52
CA PHE A 556 -15.17 33.12 27.57
C PHE A 556 -14.78 32.11 28.66
N ALA A 557 -13.49 31.75 28.76
CA ALA A 557 -13.00 30.76 29.71
C ALA A 557 -13.19 31.16 31.18
N LYS A 558 -13.36 32.45 31.50
CA LYS A 558 -13.60 32.90 32.89
C LYS A 558 -14.88 32.33 33.50
N THR A 559 -15.88 32.01 32.69
CA THR A 559 -17.18 31.48 33.15
C THR A 559 -17.40 30.00 32.77
N HIS A 560 -16.41 29.34 32.16
CA HIS A 560 -16.52 27.98 31.66
C HIS A 560 -15.38 27.11 32.20
N GLU A 561 -15.67 26.38 33.28
CA GLU A 561 -14.67 25.64 34.05
C GLU A 561 -13.98 24.53 33.25
N GLU A 562 -14.67 23.87 32.31
CA GLU A 562 -14.06 22.82 31.48
C GLU A 562 -13.06 23.40 30.47
N LEU A 563 -13.39 24.50 29.78
CA LEU A 563 -12.44 25.19 28.91
C LEU A 563 -11.26 25.73 29.71
N LYS A 564 -11.51 26.33 30.88
CA LYS A 564 -10.47 26.77 31.82
C LYS A 564 -9.59 25.59 32.29
N GLY A 565 -10.17 24.41 32.48
CA GLY A 565 -9.46 23.17 32.76
C GLY A 565 -8.55 22.72 31.62
N ALA A 566 -8.93 22.97 30.36
CA ALA A 566 -8.09 22.70 29.21
C ALA A 566 -6.84 23.58 29.19
N PHE A 567 -6.91 24.85 29.60
CA PHE A 567 -5.72 25.73 29.75
C PHE A 567 -4.71 25.14 30.75
N LEU A 568 -5.20 24.61 31.88
CA LEU A 568 -4.36 23.95 32.88
C LEU A 568 -3.80 22.60 32.41
N THR A 569 -4.55 21.89 31.58
CA THR A 569 -4.14 20.59 31.04
C THR A 569 -3.06 20.75 29.98
N PHE A 570 -3.29 21.63 29.00
CA PHE A 570 -2.45 21.78 27.81
C PHE A 570 -1.60 23.05 27.90
N GLN A 571 -0.86 23.22 29.00
CA GLN A 571 -0.16 24.49 29.30
C GLN A 571 0.80 24.93 28.19
N LYS A 572 1.50 24.01 27.53
CA LYS A 572 2.38 24.34 26.40
C LYS A 572 1.60 25.01 25.26
N ASP A 573 0.41 24.49 24.95
CA ASP A 573 -0.45 25.06 23.92
C ASP A 573 -1.03 26.39 24.39
N ALA A 574 -1.44 26.48 25.66
CA ALA A 574 -1.97 27.70 26.26
C ALA A 574 -0.93 28.83 26.23
N ASP A 575 0.30 28.57 26.66
CA ASP A 575 1.40 29.54 26.68
C ASP A 575 1.76 30.00 25.25
N GLN A 576 1.68 29.11 24.26
CA GLN A 576 1.97 29.43 22.87
C GLN A 576 0.86 30.25 22.18
N ILE A 577 -0.41 29.94 22.46
CA ILE A 577 -1.55 30.47 21.71
C ILE A 577 -2.20 31.66 22.42
N TYR A 578 -2.15 31.67 23.75
CA TYR A 578 -2.83 32.64 24.61
C TYR A 578 -1.83 33.27 25.60
N PRO A 579 -0.91 34.14 25.13
CA PRO A 579 0.08 34.75 26.00
C PRO A 579 -0.57 35.54 27.16
N GLY A 580 -0.05 35.32 28.37
CA GLY A 580 -0.56 35.93 29.60
C GLY A 580 -1.89 35.35 30.10
N TRP A 581 -2.30 34.16 29.64
CA TRP A 581 -3.53 33.52 30.09
C TRP A 581 -3.55 33.26 31.61
N LYS A 582 -2.37 33.02 32.22
CA LYS A 582 -2.26 32.76 33.67
C LYS A 582 -2.71 33.96 34.47
N GLU A 583 -2.20 35.16 34.18
CA GLU A 583 -2.64 36.37 34.88
C GLU A 583 -4.12 36.66 34.59
N LYS A 584 -4.54 36.53 33.33
CA LYS A 584 -5.91 36.85 32.89
C LYS A 584 -6.99 35.91 33.46
N LEU A 585 -6.63 34.66 33.76
CA LEU A 585 -7.50 33.67 34.42
C LEU A 585 -7.30 33.58 35.94
N GLY A 586 -6.43 34.42 36.51
CA GLY A 586 -6.22 34.54 37.96
C GLY A 586 -5.30 33.46 38.58
N TYR A 587 -4.39 32.87 37.81
CA TYR A 587 -3.40 31.88 38.29
C TYR A 587 -2.10 32.56 38.69
N THR A 588 -1.71 32.44 39.97
CA THR A 588 -0.54 33.13 40.56
C THR A 588 0.61 32.19 40.97
N GLY A 589 0.71 30.96 40.43
CA GLY A 589 1.81 30.04 40.74
C GLY A 589 2.12 28.97 39.68
N GLU A 590 3.34 28.40 39.73
CA GLU A 590 3.75 27.21 38.94
C GLU A 590 3.00 25.97 39.47
N SER A 591 1.83 25.65 38.92
CA SER A 591 1.15 24.37 39.20
C SER A 591 1.35 23.40 38.02
N SER A 592 2.17 22.37 38.24
CA SER A 592 2.28 21.24 37.33
C SER A 592 1.10 20.28 37.59
N VAL A 593 0.14 20.21 36.68
CA VAL A 593 -0.98 19.27 36.78
C VAL A 593 -0.70 18.10 35.82
N GLN A 594 -0.39 16.93 36.37
CA GLN A 594 -0.39 15.68 35.60
C GLN A 594 -1.85 15.22 35.41
N ALA A 595 -2.15 14.56 34.29
CA ALA A 595 -3.45 13.93 34.07
C ALA A 595 -3.76 12.97 35.22
N ALA A 596 -4.97 13.04 35.79
CA ALA A 596 -5.38 12.13 36.84
C ALA A 596 -5.38 10.68 36.32
N THR A 597 -4.70 9.77 37.04
CA THR A 597 -4.82 8.32 36.79
C THR A 597 -6.25 7.87 37.08
N PHE A 598 -6.92 7.25 36.09
CA PHE A 598 -8.28 6.74 36.25
C PHE A 598 -8.23 5.40 37.00
N ASP A 599 -8.66 5.39 38.26
CA ASP A 599 -8.73 4.18 39.08
C ASP A 599 -10.11 3.52 38.87
N TRP A 600 -10.14 2.45 38.07
CA TRP A 600 -11.35 1.67 37.76
C TRP A 600 -12.05 1.09 39.00
N ALA A 601 -11.35 0.97 40.14
CA ALA A 601 -11.90 0.43 41.38
C ALA A 601 -12.59 1.49 42.27
N LYS A 602 -12.28 2.79 42.10
CA LYS A 602 -12.73 3.86 43.01
C LYS A 602 -14.04 4.55 42.60
N LYS A 603 -15.11 3.76 42.50
CA LYS A 603 -16.49 4.26 42.71
C LYS A 603 -17.15 3.69 43.97
N ALA A 604 -16.40 2.98 44.80
CA ALA A 604 -16.73 2.69 46.18
C ALA A 604 -15.65 3.28 47.10
N ALA A 605 -16.06 4.16 48.01
CA ALA A 605 -15.29 4.82 49.07
C ALA A 605 -14.45 6.06 48.69
N ALA A 606 -14.81 7.16 49.35
CA ALA A 606 -14.09 8.42 49.40
C ALA A 606 -13.06 8.46 50.56
N ALA A 607 -12.14 9.43 50.44
CA ALA A 607 -11.36 10.13 51.49
C ALA A 607 -9.93 9.65 51.87
N SER A 608 -9.02 10.64 51.86
CA SER A 608 -7.64 10.73 52.42
C SER A 608 -6.54 9.97 51.63
N PHE A 609 -5.30 10.45 51.44
CA PHE A 609 -4.38 11.20 52.31
C PHE A 609 -3.29 11.98 51.52
N VAL A 610 -2.51 12.76 52.28
CA VAL A 610 -1.53 13.82 51.94
C VAL A 610 -0.10 13.34 51.60
N GLY A 611 0.52 13.98 50.59
CA GLY A 611 1.85 14.63 50.59
C GLY A 611 3.17 13.83 50.74
N SER A 612 4.09 14.02 49.78
CA SER A 612 5.54 14.17 50.05
C SER A 612 6.26 14.91 48.90
N SER A 613 7.21 15.75 49.28
CA SER A 613 7.92 16.76 48.49
C SER A 613 9.23 16.26 47.86
N VAL A 614 9.59 16.75 46.67
CA VAL A 614 10.94 16.61 46.08
C VAL A 614 11.50 17.99 45.70
N ALA A 615 12.77 18.22 46.02
CA ALA A 615 13.51 19.50 45.87
C ALA A 615 13.93 19.80 44.41
N PRO A 616 14.20 21.08 44.06
CA PRO A 616 14.37 21.51 42.66
C PRO A 616 15.83 21.44 42.18
N ALA A 617 16.05 20.91 40.98
CA ALA A 617 17.31 21.04 40.25
C ALA A 617 17.24 22.25 39.29
N GLN A 618 18.34 23.00 39.23
CA GLN A 618 18.47 24.30 38.56
C GLN A 618 18.32 24.23 37.02
N LYS A 619 17.68 25.28 36.48
CA LYS A 619 17.46 25.56 35.06
C LYS A 619 18.74 26.03 34.38
N GLU A 620 19.13 25.38 33.29
CA GLU A 620 19.79 26.05 32.17
C GLU A 620 18.83 26.12 30.98
N SER A 621 18.68 27.33 30.46
CA SER A 621 17.71 27.71 29.45
C SER A 621 18.31 27.60 28.04
N SER A 622 17.82 26.64 27.27
CA SER A 622 17.68 26.76 25.82
C SER A 622 16.35 26.11 25.45
N VAL A 623 15.38 26.90 24.99
CA VAL A 623 14.02 26.41 24.66
C VAL A 623 14.11 25.64 23.33
N ALA A 624 14.57 24.39 23.41
CA ALA A 624 14.36 23.39 22.37
C ALA A 624 12.90 22.92 22.46
N ARG A 625 12.21 22.79 21.31
CA ARG A 625 10.85 22.22 21.25
C ARG A 625 10.92 20.74 21.65
N ARG A 626 10.74 20.44 22.95
CA ARG A 626 10.75 19.04 23.45
C ARG A 626 9.34 18.42 23.36
N ALA A 627 9.23 17.35 22.57
CA ALA A 627 8.13 16.39 22.65
C ALA A 627 8.05 15.76 24.07
N LEU A 628 6.93 15.11 24.40
CA LEU A 628 6.86 14.29 25.62
C LEU A 628 7.86 13.15 25.48
N ASP A 629 8.83 13.06 26.39
CA ASP A 629 9.78 11.95 26.42
C ASP A 629 9.09 10.69 26.97
N GLN A 630 8.98 9.67 26.12
CA GLN A 630 8.34 8.39 26.43
C GLN A 630 9.35 7.22 26.45
N SER A 631 10.65 7.53 26.43
CA SER A 631 11.73 6.53 26.30
C SER A 631 11.73 5.51 27.42
N SER A 632 11.37 5.91 28.65
CA SER A 632 11.27 5.01 29.81
C SER A 632 10.19 3.92 29.70
N ARG A 633 9.29 4.01 28.72
CA ARG A 633 8.20 3.05 28.50
C ARG A 633 8.34 2.29 27.19
N TYR A 634 8.62 2.98 26.09
CA TYR A 634 8.60 2.40 24.74
C TYR A 634 9.99 2.06 24.20
N ALA A 635 11.04 2.16 25.02
CA ALA A 635 12.37 1.70 24.66
C ALA A 635 12.94 0.79 25.75
N ASP A 636 13.45 -0.36 25.34
CA ASP A 636 14.23 -1.26 26.17
C ASP A 636 15.39 -1.82 25.34
N LEU A 637 16.51 -1.08 25.37
CA LEU A 637 17.73 -1.42 24.63
C LEU A 637 18.53 -2.56 25.27
N SER A 638 18.01 -3.18 26.33
CA SER A 638 18.61 -4.37 26.94
C SER A 638 18.07 -5.68 26.36
N LEU A 639 17.00 -5.62 25.56
CA LEU A 639 16.43 -6.77 24.86
C LEU A 639 17.40 -7.30 23.79
N ASP A 640 17.56 -8.61 23.76
CA ASP A 640 18.40 -9.31 22.78
C ASP A 640 17.58 -9.79 21.58
N GLU A 641 18.06 -9.52 20.36
CA GLU A 641 17.37 -9.86 19.11
C GLU A 641 17.23 -11.38 18.92
N GLU A 642 18.28 -12.16 19.24
CA GLU A 642 18.24 -13.62 19.13
C GLU A 642 17.22 -14.21 20.10
N GLU A 643 17.12 -13.68 21.32
CA GLU A 643 16.08 -14.08 22.28
C GLU A 643 14.67 -13.68 21.81
N LEU A 644 14.48 -12.50 21.22
CA LEU A 644 13.19 -12.06 20.67
C LEU A 644 12.72 -12.99 19.54
N ILE A 645 13.62 -13.33 18.61
CA ILE A 645 13.38 -14.27 17.51
C ILE A 645 13.06 -15.66 18.07
N LYS A 646 13.90 -16.19 18.96
CA LYS A 646 13.73 -17.52 19.56
C LYS A 646 12.42 -17.66 20.34
N ASN A 647 11.98 -16.59 21.00
CA ASN A 647 10.71 -16.58 21.74
C ASN A 647 9.49 -16.60 20.82
N GLY A 648 9.60 -16.14 19.56
CA GLY A 648 8.56 -16.24 18.54
C GLY A 648 7.26 -15.48 18.84
N LYS A 649 7.32 -14.45 19.70
CA LYS A 649 6.16 -13.66 20.14
C LYS A 649 6.11 -12.24 19.58
N HIS A 650 7.11 -11.85 18.81
CA HIS A 650 7.24 -10.51 18.27
C HIS A 650 7.46 -10.56 16.76
N LEU A 651 6.72 -9.71 16.05
CA LEU A 651 7.11 -9.28 14.71
C LEU A 651 8.17 -8.19 14.89
N LEU A 652 9.31 -8.33 14.20
CA LEU A 652 10.40 -7.35 14.29
C LEU A 652 10.42 -6.52 13.02
N VAL A 653 10.62 -5.21 13.15
CA VAL A 653 10.68 -4.31 12.00
C VAL A 653 11.93 -3.45 12.10
N ALA A 654 12.72 -3.45 11.03
CA ALA A 654 13.90 -2.60 10.90
C ALA A 654 13.57 -1.37 10.04
N TYR A 655 13.90 -0.20 10.57
CA TYR A 655 13.65 1.10 9.96
C TYR A 655 14.97 1.86 9.76
N ILE A 656 15.03 2.62 8.68
CA ILE A 656 15.87 3.82 8.63
C ILE A 656 14.97 5.01 8.98
N MET A 657 15.28 5.69 10.08
CA MET A 657 14.47 6.77 10.66
C MET A 657 15.35 7.95 11.05
N LYS A 658 14.93 9.13 10.62
CA LYS A 658 15.58 10.38 10.97
C LYS A 658 14.61 11.29 11.72
N PRO A 659 14.92 11.71 12.96
CA PRO A 659 14.17 12.75 13.66
C PRO A 659 14.25 14.08 12.91
N LYS A 660 13.19 14.88 13.00
CA LYS A 660 13.25 16.25 12.50
C LYS A 660 14.27 17.06 13.30
N ALA A 661 14.91 18.04 12.65
CA ALA A 661 15.89 18.90 13.29
C ALA A 661 15.37 19.48 14.63
N GLY A 662 16.15 19.31 15.71
CA GLY A 662 15.83 19.78 17.06
C GLY A 662 15.15 18.76 17.98
N TYR A 663 14.89 17.54 17.50
CA TYR A 663 14.37 16.42 18.31
C TYR A 663 15.47 15.39 18.61
N ASP A 664 15.35 14.69 19.75
CA ASP A 664 16.27 13.64 20.20
C ASP A 664 15.93 12.28 19.56
N TYR A 665 16.94 11.51 19.18
CA TYR A 665 16.75 10.25 18.44
C TYR A 665 15.97 9.20 19.23
N LEU A 666 16.37 8.93 20.48
CA LEU A 666 15.73 7.89 21.29
C LEU A 666 14.30 8.30 21.68
N ALA A 667 14.10 9.57 22.05
CA ALA A 667 12.78 10.09 22.38
C ALA A 667 11.83 10.04 21.16
N THR A 668 12.33 10.37 19.96
CA THR A 668 11.55 10.25 18.71
C THR A 668 11.27 8.80 18.36
N ALA A 669 12.23 7.88 18.51
CA ALA A 669 12.04 6.45 18.30
C ALA A 669 10.97 5.87 19.26
N ALA A 670 11.01 6.24 20.55
CA ALA A 670 10.03 5.84 21.53
C ALA A 670 8.62 6.38 21.21
N HIS A 671 8.53 7.64 20.74
CA HIS A 671 7.26 8.21 20.26
C HIS A 671 6.75 7.50 18.99
N PHE A 672 7.66 7.10 18.09
CA PHE A 672 7.34 6.31 16.90
C PHE A 672 6.73 4.96 17.29
N ALA A 673 7.34 4.24 18.24
CA ALA A 673 6.82 2.98 18.78
C ALA A 673 5.46 3.17 19.48
N ALA A 674 5.29 4.26 20.24
CA ALA A 674 4.03 4.61 20.89
C ALA A 674 2.89 4.83 19.88
N GLU A 675 3.09 5.67 18.86
CA GLU A 675 2.11 5.94 17.80
C GLU A 675 1.92 4.77 16.83
N SER A 676 2.73 3.72 16.95
CA SER A 676 2.66 2.47 16.17
C SER A 676 2.09 1.28 16.97
N SER A 677 1.67 1.47 18.22
CA SER A 677 1.17 0.38 19.08
C SER A 677 0.02 0.80 20.02
N THR A 678 0.33 1.28 21.22
CA THR A 678 -0.63 1.50 22.32
C THR A 678 -0.74 2.97 22.73
N GLY A 679 0.20 3.82 22.33
CA GLY A 679 0.36 5.18 22.83
C GLY A 679 -0.27 6.29 22.00
N THR A 680 0.06 7.52 22.42
CA THR A 680 -0.18 8.78 21.72
C THR A 680 0.82 9.83 22.25
N ASN A 681 0.88 11.00 21.64
CA ASN A 681 1.70 12.15 22.08
C ASN A 681 1.43 12.75 23.48
N VAL A 682 0.49 12.21 24.26
CA VAL A 682 0.16 12.65 25.63
C VAL A 682 -0.19 11.44 26.52
N ASN A 683 -0.03 11.57 27.83
CA ASN A 683 -0.55 10.58 28.77
C ASN A 683 -2.07 10.56 28.73
N VAL A 684 -2.66 9.36 28.75
CA VAL A 684 -4.10 9.15 28.76
C VAL A 684 -4.51 8.37 30.00
N CYS A 685 -5.60 8.80 30.64
CA CYS A 685 -6.02 8.29 31.94
C CYS A 685 -6.45 6.82 31.94
N THR A 686 -6.73 6.26 30.77
CA THR A 686 -7.22 4.89 30.53
C THR A 686 -6.13 3.84 30.41
N THR A 687 -4.84 4.21 30.39
CA THR A 687 -3.75 3.23 30.32
C THR A 687 -3.70 2.38 31.59
N ASP A 688 -3.73 1.06 31.45
CA ASP A 688 -3.58 0.08 32.53
C ASP A 688 -2.31 -0.78 32.36
N ASP A 689 -2.05 -1.68 33.31
CA ASP A 689 -0.85 -2.53 33.27
C ASP A 689 -0.92 -3.60 32.18
N PHE A 690 -2.13 -4.04 31.80
CA PHE A 690 -2.29 -4.93 30.65
C PHE A 690 -1.89 -4.23 29.34
N THR A 691 -2.32 -2.99 29.14
CA THR A 691 -1.92 -2.17 27.99
C THR A 691 -0.40 -2.08 27.89
N LYS A 692 0.29 -1.79 28.99
CA LYS A 692 1.76 -1.72 29.01
C LYS A 692 2.43 -3.04 28.62
N SER A 693 1.81 -4.18 28.94
CA SER A 693 2.34 -5.51 28.62
C SER A 693 2.34 -5.85 27.12
N VAL A 694 1.63 -5.05 26.30
CA VAL A 694 1.56 -5.23 24.84
C VAL A 694 2.14 -4.03 24.08
N ASP A 695 2.90 -3.16 24.75
CA ASP A 695 3.61 -2.06 24.09
C ASP A 695 4.60 -2.59 23.04
N ALA A 696 4.72 -1.91 21.91
CA ALA A 696 5.86 -2.14 21.02
C ALA A 696 7.09 -1.45 21.60
N LEU A 697 8.25 -2.11 21.52
CA LEU A 697 9.47 -1.64 22.17
C LEU A 697 10.57 -1.41 21.15
N VAL A 698 11.18 -0.22 21.17
CA VAL A 698 12.46 0.03 20.52
C VAL A 698 13.51 -0.77 21.27
N TYR A 699 14.13 -1.74 20.61
CA TYR A 699 15.16 -2.60 21.22
C TYR A 699 16.57 -2.32 20.69
N TYR A 700 16.67 -1.62 19.56
CA TYR A 700 17.94 -1.22 18.97
C TYR A 700 17.82 0.14 18.30
N ILE A 701 18.84 0.98 18.48
CA ILE A 701 19.06 2.21 17.73
C ILE A 701 20.54 2.35 17.38
N ASP A 702 20.79 2.89 16.20
CA ASP A 702 22.10 3.42 15.80
C ASP A 702 21.88 4.79 15.13
N PRO A 703 21.95 5.89 15.91
CA PRO A 703 21.72 7.23 15.40
C PRO A 703 22.68 7.66 14.29
N ASP A 704 23.90 7.11 14.24
CA ASP A 704 24.92 7.47 13.24
C ASP A 704 24.56 6.91 11.86
N ASN A 705 23.91 5.74 11.83
CA ASN A 705 23.41 5.09 10.61
C ASN A 705 21.89 5.27 10.41
N GLU A 706 21.25 6.07 11.28
CA GLU A 706 19.80 6.29 11.30
C GLU A 706 18.97 5.00 11.48
N GLU A 707 19.56 3.93 12.01
CA GLU A 707 18.88 2.65 12.19
C GLU A 707 18.04 2.62 13.47
N MET A 708 16.85 2.05 13.36
CA MET A 708 15.95 1.80 14.49
C MET A 708 15.27 0.45 14.28
N LYS A 709 15.26 -0.42 15.29
CA LYS A 709 14.49 -1.67 15.28
C LYS A 709 13.45 -1.70 16.39
N ILE A 710 12.24 -2.13 16.04
CA ILE A 710 11.09 -2.20 16.95
C ILE A 710 10.55 -3.63 16.99
N ALA A 711 10.28 -4.12 18.20
CA ALA A 711 9.63 -5.38 18.46
C ALA A 711 8.14 -5.15 18.74
N TYR A 712 7.27 -5.74 17.93
CA TYR A 712 5.81 -5.64 18.05
C TYR A 712 5.22 -6.95 18.57
N PRO A 713 4.63 -6.97 19.79
CA PRO A 713 3.95 -8.17 20.28
C PRO A 713 2.85 -8.63 19.30
N THR A 714 2.84 -9.90 18.92
CA THR A 714 1.90 -10.43 17.91
C THR A 714 0.42 -10.35 18.31
N LEU A 715 0.16 -10.05 19.59
CA LEU A 715 -1.18 -9.82 20.14
C LEU A 715 -1.82 -8.51 19.62
N LEU A 716 -1.01 -7.55 19.17
CA LEU A 716 -1.47 -6.26 18.65
C LEU A 716 -2.21 -6.39 17.31
N PHE A 717 -1.84 -7.38 16.50
CA PHE A 717 -2.35 -7.50 15.15
C PHE A 717 -3.73 -8.15 15.12
N ASP A 718 -4.62 -7.50 14.38
CA ASP A 718 -6.03 -7.87 14.23
C ASP A 718 -6.19 -9.24 13.54
N ARG A 719 -7.30 -9.92 13.85
CA ARG A 719 -7.65 -11.24 13.32
C ARG A 719 -9.05 -11.23 12.74
N ASN A 720 -9.25 -12.01 11.69
CA ASN A 720 -10.59 -12.21 11.15
C ASN A 720 -11.52 -12.86 12.20
N ILE A 721 -12.76 -12.37 12.34
CA ILE A 721 -13.82 -13.06 13.08
C ILE A 721 -14.28 -14.32 12.35
N THR A 722 -14.14 -14.36 11.03
CA THR A 722 -14.66 -15.43 10.16
C THR A 722 -13.82 -16.71 10.20
N ASP A 723 -12.49 -16.60 10.33
CA ASP A 723 -11.57 -17.75 10.28
C ASP A 723 -10.38 -17.68 11.25
N GLY A 724 -10.25 -16.61 12.03
CA GLY A 724 -9.14 -16.40 12.99
C GLY A 724 -7.78 -16.10 12.35
N ARG A 725 -7.70 -15.97 11.01
CA ARG A 725 -6.45 -15.68 10.29
C ARG A 725 -6.00 -14.24 10.47
N ALA A 726 -4.72 -14.00 10.18
CA ALA A 726 -4.12 -12.67 10.21
C ALA A 726 -4.50 -11.86 8.96
N MET A 727 -4.31 -10.54 9.04
CA MET A 727 -4.48 -9.61 7.92
C MET A 727 -3.28 -8.66 7.83
N MET A 728 -2.76 -8.49 6.63
CA MET A 728 -1.61 -7.63 6.35
C MET A 728 -1.96 -6.15 6.51
N CYS A 729 -3.21 -5.74 6.21
CA CYS A 729 -3.63 -4.36 6.48
C CYS A 729 -3.41 -3.96 7.95
N SER A 730 -3.59 -4.86 8.92
CA SER A 730 -3.31 -4.56 10.34
C SER A 730 -1.81 -4.38 10.62
N VAL A 731 -0.95 -5.20 10.00
CA VAL A 731 0.51 -5.05 10.09
C VAL A 731 0.92 -3.69 9.52
N LEU A 732 0.39 -3.31 8.36
CA LEU A 732 0.68 -2.03 7.71
C LEU A 732 0.13 -0.84 8.51
N THR A 733 -1.10 -0.92 9.02
CA THR A 733 -1.71 0.13 9.85
C THR A 733 -0.84 0.45 11.08
N LEU A 734 -0.26 -0.57 11.72
CA LEU A 734 0.60 -0.39 12.90
C LEU A 734 2.04 0.00 12.54
N SER A 735 2.70 -0.77 11.67
CA SER A 735 4.14 -0.62 11.40
C SER A 735 4.48 0.54 10.46
N ILE A 736 3.56 0.94 9.58
CA ILE A 736 3.79 2.00 8.57
C ILE A 736 2.56 2.88 8.31
N GLY A 737 1.66 2.97 9.29
CA GLY A 737 0.41 3.74 9.19
C GLY A 737 0.58 5.19 9.64
N ASN A 738 0.13 5.50 10.85
CA ASN A 738 0.15 6.87 11.38
C ASN A 738 1.56 7.43 11.58
N ASN A 739 2.55 6.57 11.83
CA ASN A 739 3.94 6.99 12.01
C ASN A 739 4.53 7.72 10.77
N GLN A 740 3.97 7.46 9.58
CA GLN A 740 4.33 8.15 8.34
C GLN A 740 3.80 9.59 8.26
N GLY A 741 3.02 10.06 9.22
CA GLY A 741 2.55 11.45 9.28
C GLY A 741 3.09 12.26 10.46
N MET A 742 3.97 11.67 11.29
CA MET A 742 4.51 12.32 12.50
C MET A 742 5.34 13.56 12.16
N GLY A 743 5.00 14.71 12.74
CA GLY A 743 5.64 16.00 12.46
C GLY A 743 6.99 16.22 13.16
N ASP A 744 7.37 15.34 14.09
CA ASP A 744 8.67 15.27 14.77
C ASP A 744 9.64 14.25 14.13
N VAL A 745 9.19 13.54 13.10
CA VAL A 745 10.00 12.62 12.28
C VAL A 745 10.22 13.28 10.93
N GLU A 746 11.47 13.43 10.49
CA GLU A 746 11.79 13.86 9.13
C GLU A 746 11.33 12.77 8.18
N TYR A 747 11.82 11.53 8.36
CA TYR A 747 11.37 10.37 7.62
C TYR A 747 11.57 9.05 8.38
N GLY A 748 10.87 8.01 7.93
CA GLY A 748 10.98 6.64 8.46
C GLY A 748 10.56 5.63 7.41
N LYS A 749 11.44 4.70 7.04
CA LYS A 749 11.19 3.69 6.01
C LYS A 749 11.53 2.30 6.51
N ILE A 750 10.66 1.32 6.27
CA ILE A 750 10.94 -0.09 6.61
C ILE A 750 11.86 -0.69 5.55
N TYR A 751 12.92 -1.34 6.03
CA TYR A 751 13.86 -2.08 5.19
C TYR A 751 13.71 -3.59 5.30
N ASP A 752 13.18 -4.11 6.40
CA ASP A 752 12.99 -5.55 6.63
C ASP A 752 11.95 -5.84 7.72
N ILE A 753 11.28 -7.00 7.63
CA ILE A 753 10.27 -7.47 8.59
C ILE A 753 10.52 -8.95 8.91
N TYR A 754 10.69 -9.27 10.19
CA TYR A 754 10.69 -10.66 10.64
C TYR A 754 9.29 -11.13 11.06
N PHE A 755 8.80 -12.21 10.46
CA PHE A 755 7.57 -12.89 10.83
C PHE A 755 7.86 -14.12 11.71
N PRO A 756 7.44 -14.13 12.99
CA PRO A 756 7.66 -15.30 13.84
C PRO A 756 6.76 -16.47 13.43
N PRO A 757 7.19 -17.75 13.58
CA PRO A 757 6.49 -18.92 13.05
C PRO A 757 5.00 -19.01 13.40
N ALA A 758 4.65 -18.74 14.67
CA ALA A 758 3.26 -18.82 15.14
C ALA A 758 2.35 -17.78 14.48
N TYR A 759 2.89 -16.61 14.10
CA TYR A 759 2.14 -15.57 13.41
C TYR A 759 2.14 -15.77 11.90
N LEU A 760 3.27 -16.19 11.32
CA LEU A 760 3.41 -16.49 9.89
C LEU A 760 2.37 -17.52 9.41
N ARG A 761 2.16 -18.60 10.18
CA ARG A 761 1.19 -19.67 9.86
C ARG A 761 -0.27 -19.19 9.81
N LEU A 762 -0.58 -17.99 10.30
CA LEU A 762 -1.92 -17.43 10.24
C LEU A 762 -2.24 -16.75 8.91
N PHE A 763 -1.24 -16.45 8.09
CA PHE A 763 -1.43 -15.87 6.77
C PHE A 763 -1.78 -16.92 5.72
N ASP A 764 -2.32 -16.48 4.59
CA ASP A 764 -2.82 -17.37 3.55
C ASP A 764 -1.69 -18.08 2.78
N GLY A 765 -0.59 -17.38 2.49
CA GLY A 765 0.50 -17.85 1.62
C GLY A 765 0.02 -18.22 0.20
N PRO A 766 0.94 -18.50 -0.74
CA PRO A 766 0.53 -18.83 -2.11
C PRO A 766 -0.12 -20.21 -2.17
N ASN A 767 -1.18 -20.37 -2.95
CA ASN A 767 -1.79 -21.69 -3.20
C ASN A 767 -1.24 -22.35 -4.48
N CYS A 768 -0.95 -21.54 -5.50
CA CYS A 768 -0.28 -21.92 -6.73
C CYS A 768 1.09 -21.22 -6.83
N ASN A 769 2.00 -21.77 -7.63
CA ASN A 769 3.30 -21.15 -7.96
C ASN A 769 3.79 -21.58 -9.36
N VAL A 770 5.06 -21.28 -9.70
CA VAL A 770 5.64 -21.61 -11.01
C VAL A 770 5.59 -23.10 -11.37
N VAL A 771 5.58 -23.99 -10.37
CA VAL A 771 5.53 -25.45 -10.59
C VAL A 771 4.22 -25.85 -11.27
N ASP A 772 3.11 -25.19 -10.93
CA ASP A 772 1.82 -25.41 -11.58
C ASP A 772 1.86 -25.00 -13.05
N MET A 773 2.54 -23.90 -13.37
CA MET A 773 2.74 -23.47 -14.75
C MET A 773 3.65 -24.42 -15.54
N TRP A 774 4.73 -24.91 -14.93
CA TRP A 774 5.59 -25.91 -15.56
C TRP A 774 4.83 -27.20 -15.88
N ARG A 775 3.97 -27.67 -14.96
CA ARG A 775 3.06 -28.80 -15.21
C ARG A 775 2.20 -28.57 -16.44
N ILE A 776 1.53 -27.40 -16.53
CA ILE A 776 0.67 -27.04 -17.66
C ILE A 776 1.46 -26.98 -18.97
N LEU A 777 2.72 -26.55 -18.92
CA LEU A 777 3.64 -26.49 -20.05
C LEU A 777 4.35 -27.82 -20.34
N ASN A 778 4.00 -28.92 -19.65
CA ASN A 778 4.64 -30.23 -19.76
C ASN A 778 6.16 -30.22 -19.52
N ARG A 779 6.60 -29.45 -18.52
CA ARG A 779 8.01 -29.38 -18.11
C ARG A 779 8.26 -30.13 -16.81
N GLY A 780 9.53 -30.32 -16.47
CA GLY A 780 9.94 -30.89 -15.18
C GLY A 780 9.41 -30.07 -14.01
N MET A 781 8.93 -30.77 -12.97
CA MET A 781 8.39 -30.14 -11.75
C MET A 781 9.48 -29.60 -10.82
N SER A 782 10.75 -29.91 -11.13
CA SER A 782 11.96 -29.37 -10.51
C SER A 782 12.74 -28.67 -11.60
N ASN A 783 13.09 -27.39 -11.39
CA ASN A 783 13.88 -26.59 -12.32
C ASN A 783 13.32 -26.58 -13.77
N GLY A 784 12.01 -26.36 -13.94
CA GLY A 784 11.35 -26.32 -15.25
C GLY A 784 11.76 -25.14 -16.15
N GLY A 785 12.67 -24.28 -15.68
CA GLY A 785 13.33 -23.22 -16.44
C GLY A 785 12.44 -22.03 -16.77
N LEU A 786 12.92 -21.19 -17.69
CA LEU A 786 12.31 -19.92 -18.04
C LEU A 786 10.95 -20.08 -18.71
N ILE A 787 9.90 -19.46 -18.16
CA ILE A 787 8.64 -19.27 -18.89
C ILE A 787 8.78 -18.00 -19.72
N VAL A 788 8.87 -18.17 -21.04
CA VAL A 788 9.06 -17.05 -21.98
C VAL A 788 7.72 -16.40 -22.22
N GLY A 789 7.56 -15.19 -21.70
CA GLY A 789 6.33 -14.43 -21.85
C GLY A 789 6.49 -13.03 -22.41
N THR A 790 5.35 -12.42 -22.70
CA THR A 790 5.24 -11.04 -23.17
C THR A 790 4.07 -10.32 -22.50
N ILE A 791 4.01 -9.01 -22.74
CA ILE A 791 2.89 -8.14 -22.44
C ILE A 791 2.30 -7.71 -23.77
N ILE A 792 0.98 -7.77 -23.93
CA ILE A 792 0.35 -7.21 -25.14
C ILE A 792 0.61 -5.70 -25.19
N LYS A 793 1.21 -5.27 -26.29
CA LYS A 793 1.46 -3.86 -26.63
C LYS A 793 0.68 -3.50 -27.90
N PRO A 794 0.26 -2.23 -28.12
CA PRO A 794 0.33 -1.07 -27.22
C PRO A 794 -0.34 -1.29 -25.85
N LYS A 795 0.02 -0.47 -24.84
CA LYS A 795 -0.50 -0.60 -23.47
C LYS A 795 -2.02 -0.60 -23.44
N LEU A 796 -2.63 0.35 -24.15
CA LEU A 796 -4.05 0.43 -24.48
C LEU A 796 -4.18 0.84 -25.95
N GLY A 797 -5.33 0.54 -26.56
CA GLY A 797 -5.66 0.96 -27.93
C GLY A 797 -6.03 -0.18 -28.87
N LEU A 798 -5.49 -1.40 -28.66
CA LEU A 798 -5.91 -2.55 -29.47
C LEU A 798 -7.38 -2.90 -29.21
N GLN A 799 -8.14 -3.02 -30.30
CA GLN A 799 -9.49 -3.57 -30.30
C GLN A 799 -9.46 -5.11 -30.17
N PRO A 800 -10.58 -5.78 -29.85
CA PRO A 800 -10.63 -7.20 -29.51
C PRO A 800 -9.96 -8.14 -30.51
N LYS A 801 -10.22 -7.95 -31.81
CA LYS A 801 -9.67 -8.81 -32.86
C LYS A 801 -8.15 -8.63 -33.03
N PRO A 802 -7.61 -7.41 -33.25
CA PRO A 802 -6.16 -7.19 -33.25
C PRO A 802 -5.46 -7.68 -31.97
N PHE A 803 -6.13 -7.59 -30.82
CA PHE A 803 -5.62 -8.12 -29.56
C PHE A 803 -5.43 -9.65 -29.63
N GLY A 804 -6.45 -10.40 -30.07
CA GLY A 804 -6.36 -11.84 -30.26
C GLY A 804 -5.31 -12.24 -31.29
N GLU A 805 -5.20 -11.50 -32.40
CA GLU A 805 -4.20 -11.76 -33.45
C GLU A 805 -2.76 -11.49 -32.95
N ALA A 806 -2.54 -10.47 -32.11
CA ALA A 806 -1.28 -10.23 -31.43
C ALA A 806 -0.93 -11.38 -30.46
N CYS A 807 -1.91 -11.91 -29.73
CA CYS A 807 -1.74 -13.06 -28.84
C CYS A 807 -1.30 -14.30 -29.63
N TYR A 808 -2.02 -14.62 -30.70
CA TYR A 808 -1.70 -15.74 -31.58
C TYR A 808 -0.29 -15.60 -32.15
N ALA A 809 0.08 -14.41 -32.66
CA ALA A 809 1.39 -14.17 -33.25
C ALA A 809 2.54 -14.42 -32.27
N PHE A 810 2.41 -14.03 -31.01
CA PHE A 810 3.44 -14.31 -30.00
C PHE A 810 3.49 -15.79 -29.59
N TRP A 811 2.33 -16.42 -29.36
CA TRP A 811 2.26 -17.83 -28.93
C TRP A 811 2.76 -18.83 -29.97
N GLN A 812 3.04 -18.40 -31.20
CA GLN A 812 3.78 -19.22 -32.17
C GLN A 812 5.24 -19.50 -31.75
N GLY A 813 5.79 -18.78 -30.76
CA GLY A 813 7.14 -19.01 -30.22
C GLY A 813 7.26 -18.88 -28.69
N GLY A 814 6.33 -18.18 -28.04
CA GLY A 814 6.32 -17.96 -26.59
C GLY A 814 5.33 -18.83 -25.81
N ASP A 815 5.44 -18.78 -24.49
CA ASP A 815 4.67 -19.60 -23.55
C ASP A 815 3.52 -18.81 -22.90
N PHE A 816 3.80 -17.58 -22.45
CA PHE A 816 2.95 -16.82 -21.53
C PHE A 816 2.63 -15.41 -22.05
N ILE A 817 1.39 -14.96 -21.88
CA ILE A 817 0.99 -13.57 -22.18
C ILE A 817 0.32 -12.99 -20.95
N LYS A 818 0.68 -11.78 -20.54
CA LYS A 818 -0.15 -10.98 -19.61
C LYS A 818 -0.88 -9.87 -20.34
N ASN A 819 -2.06 -9.53 -19.86
CA ASN A 819 -2.58 -8.18 -20.04
C ASN A 819 -1.53 -7.17 -19.57
N ASP A 820 -1.40 -6.04 -20.28
CA ASP A 820 -0.78 -4.87 -19.68
C ASP A 820 -1.65 -4.36 -18.52
N GLU A 821 -1.06 -3.70 -17.53
CA GLU A 821 -1.75 -3.47 -16.26
C GLU A 821 -3.11 -2.74 -16.34
N PRO A 822 -3.35 -1.78 -17.26
CA PRO A 822 -4.65 -1.11 -17.31
C PRO A 822 -5.65 -1.82 -18.23
N GLN A 823 -5.25 -2.85 -19.00
CA GLN A 823 -6.16 -3.53 -19.93
C GLN A 823 -7.22 -4.30 -19.15
N GLY A 824 -8.49 -4.06 -19.46
CA GLY A 824 -9.61 -4.74 -18.80
C GLY A 824 -10.85 -4.71 -19.68
N ASN A 825 -11.74 -3.77 -19.42
CA ASN A 825 -13.03 -3.59 -20.09
C ASN A 825 -13.22 -2.14 -20.55
N GLN A 826 -12.19 -1.55 -21.15
CA GLN A 826 -12.31 -0.28 -21.87
C GLN A 826 -13.42 -0.36 -22.90
N VAL A 827 -14.11 0.76 -23.13
CA VAL A 827 -15.29 0.80 -24.01
C VAL A 827 -14.99 0.41 -25.46
N PHE A 828 -13.73 0.52 -25.90
CA PHE A 828 -13.26 0.13 -27.24
C PHE A 828 -12.68 -1.30 -27.31
N CYS A 829 -12.48 -1.96 -26.18
CA CYS A 829 -11.95 -3.32 -26.08
C CYS A 829 -12.60 -4.04 -24.90
N GLN A 830 -13.90 -4.30 -25.02
CA GLN A 830 -14.69 -4.87 -23.94
C GLN A 830 -14.28 -6.31 -23.67
N MET A 831 -14.30 -6.70 -22.39
CA MET A 831 -13.85 -8.02 -21.95
C MET A 831 -14.68 -9.15 -22.59
N ASN A 832 -15.97 -8.90 -22.84
CA ASN A 832 -16.88 -9.84 -23.46
C ASN A 832 -16.62 -10.10 -24.96
N GLU A 833 -15.79 -9.29 -25.60
CA GLU A 833 -15.36 -9.46 -26.99
C GLU A 833 -13.88 -9.89 -27.05
N CYS A 834 -13.03 -9.30 -26.21
CA CYS A 834 -11.59 -9.53 -26.20
C CYS A 834 -11.22 -10.94 -25.70
N ILE A 835 -11.77 -11.38 -24.57
CA ILE A 835 -11.44 -12.70 -24.01
C ILE A 835 -11.80 -13.85 -24.96
N PRO A 836 -12.95 -13.86 -25.65
CA PRO A 836 -13.23 -14.84 -26.70
C PRO A 836 -12.17 -14.89 -27.81
N GLU A 837 -11.68 -13.74 -28.29
CA GLU A 837 -10.61 -13.69 -29.29
C GLU A 837 -9.28 -14.21 -28.75
N VAL A 838 -8.96 -13.96 -27.47
CA VAL A 838 -7.79 -14.55 -26.78
C VAL A 838 -7.90 -16.08 -26.70
N VAL A 839 -9.06 -16.62 -26.32
CA VAL A 839 -9.28 -18.07 -26.22
C VAL A 839 -9.18 -18.74 -27.59
N LYS A 840 -9.74 -18.10 -28.63
CA LYS A 840 -9.64 -18.55 -30.02
C LYS A 840 -8.17 -18.58 -30.47
N ALA A 841 -7.41 -17.52 -30.20
CA ALA A 841 -5.98 -17.44 -30.48
C ALA A 841 -5.18 -18.54 -29.76
N MET A 842 -5.46 -18.78 -28.48
CA MET A 842 -4.81 -19.81 -27.67
C MET A 842 -5.05 -21.20 -28.28
N ARG A 843 -6.30 -21.54 -28.62
CA ARG A 843 -6.64 -22.82 -29.23
C ARG A 843 -5.94 -23.02 -30.57
N ALA A 844 -5.87 -21.99 -31.40
CA ALA A 844 -5.16 -22.04 -32.68
C ALA A 844 -3.65 -22.27 -32.47
N ALA A 845 -3.02 -21.51 -31.56
CA ALA A 845 -1.60 -21.65 -31.28
C ALA A 845 -1.24 -23.02 -30.67
N ILE A 846 -2.07 -23.56 -29.76
CA ILE A 846 -1.88 -24.91 -29.21
C ILE A 846 -1.99 -25.96 -30.33
N LYS A 847 -3.00 -25.85 -31.20
CA LYS A 847 -3.21 -26.79 -32.31
C LYS A 847 -2.01 -26.82 -33.26
N GLU A 848 -1.42 -25.68 -33.57
CA GLU A 848 -0.34 -25.57 -34.54
C GLU A 848 1.04 -25.89 -33.96
N THR A 849 1.30 -25.48 -32.72
CA THR A 849 2.61 -25.67 -32.08
C THR A 849 2.71 -26.98 -31.30
N GLY A 850 1.59 -27.65 -31.03
CA GLY A 850 1.52 -28.84 -30.17
C GLY A 850 1.86 -28.58 -28.70
N SER A 851 2.10 -27.32 -28.32
CA SER A 851 2.56 -26.92 -26.99
C SER A 851 1.49 -26.12 -26.26
N SER A 852 1.30 -26.38 -24.98
CA SER A 852 0.40 -25.62 -24.11
C SER A 852 0.81 -24.13 -24.03
N LYS A 853 -0.13 -23.26 -23.69
CA LYS A 853 0.04 -21.79 -23.64
C LYS A 853 -0.64 -21.22 -22.41
N LEU A 854 -0.15 -20.10 -21.90
CA LEU A 854 -0.64 -19.47 -20.68
C LEU A 854 -1.08 -18.02 -20.94
N PHE A 855 -2.13 -17.57 -20.27
CA PHE A 855 -2.61 -16.18 -20.32
C PHE A 855 -2.91 -15.64 -18.92
N SER A 856 -2.48 -14.44 -18.59
CA SER A 856 -2.76 -13.76 -17.33
C SER A 856 -3.74 -12.63 -17.57
N ALA A 857 -5.02 -12.87 -17.24
CA ALA A 857 -6.11 -11.93 -17.41
C ALA A 857 -6.15 -10.93 -16.25
N ASN A 858 -6.20 -9.63 -16.54
CA ASN A 858 -6.39 -8.62 -15.51
C ASN A 858 -7.83 -8.64 -14.99
N ILE A 859 -7.99 -8.83 -13.69
CA ILE A 859 -9.31 -8.82 -13.02
C ILE A 859 -9.43 -7.69 -12.00
N THR A 860 -8.46 -6.77 -11.94
CA THR A 860 -8.45 -5.64 -11.01
C THR A 860 -9.73 -4.81 -11.13
N ALA A 861 -10.32 -4.46 -10.00
CA ALA A 861 -11.41 -3.49 -9.89
C ALA A 861 -11.51 -2.96 -8.45
N ASP A 862 -12.15 -1.80 -8.29
CA ASP A 862 -12.51 -1.27 -6.97
C ASP A 862 -13.59 -2.14 -6.28
N ASP A 863 -14.54 -2.71 -7.02
CA ASP A 863 -15.60 -3.56 -6.43
C ASP A 863 -15.15 -5.04 -6.41
N PRO A 864 -15.06 -5.69 -5.23
CA PRO A 864 -14.82 -7.13 -5.15
C PRO A 864 -15.78 -7.99 -5.99
N ASN A 865 -17.05 -7.58 -6.14
CA ASN A 865 -18.01 -8.32 -6.96
C ASN A 865 -17.67 -8.24 -8.46
N GLU A 866 -17.12 -7.12 -8.92
CA GLU A 866 -16.63 -6.97 -10.29
C GLU A 866 -15.43 -7.89 -10.52
N MET A 867 -14.46 -7.93 -9.60
CA MET A 867 -13.30 -8.85 -9.71
C MET A 867 -13.75 -10.31 -9.80
N ILE A 868 -14.72 -10.71 -8.96
CA ILE A 868 -15.29 -12.06 -8.98
C ILE A 868 -16.06 -12.32 -10.29
N ALA A 869 -16.80 -11.34 -10.80
CA ALA A 869 -17.52 -11.44 -12.07
C ALA A 869 -16.54 -11.59 -13.25
N ARG A 870 -15.47 -10.79 -13.31
CA ARG A 870 -14.40 -10.89 -14.29
C ARG A 870 -13.75 -12.27 -14.25
N GLY A 871 -13.33 -12.74 -13.08
CA GLY A 871 -12.69 -14.05 -12.93
C GLY A 871 -13.61 -15.21 -13.36
N LYS A 872 -14.88 -15.21 -12.93
CA LYS A 872 -15.86 -16.22 -13.34
C LYS A 872 -16.12 -16.18 -14.85
N TYR A 873 -16.25 -14.98 -15.41
CA TYR A 873 -16.45 -14.80 -16.85
C TYR A 873 -15.27 -15.35 -17.65
N VAL A 874 -14.04 -14.96 -17.29
CA VAL A 874 -12.82 -15.44 -17.95
C VAL A 874 -12.74 -16.97 -17.92
N LEU A 875 -12.91 -17.60 -16.75
CA LEU A 875 -12.88 -19.07 -16.65
C LEU A 875 -13.98 -19.74 -17.48
N SER A 876 -15.18 -19.14 -17.54
CA SER A 876 -16.27 -19.65 -18.38
C SER A 876 -15.91 -19.66 -19.88
N GLN A 877 -15.15 -18.67 -20.36
CA GLN A 877 -14.73 -18.59 -21.75
C GLN A 877 -13.59 -19.56 -22.06
N PHE A 878 -12.63 -19.69 -21.14
CA PHE A 878 -11.52 -20.65 -21.29
C PHE A 878 -12.02 -22.11 -21.25
N GLY A 879 -13.06 -22.40 -20.47
CA GLY A 879 -13.67 -23.73 -20.40
C GLY A 879 -12.64 -24.78 -19.99
N PRO A 880 -12.39 -25.84 -20.80
CA PRO A 880 -11.36 -26.84 -20.49
C PRO A 880 -9.94 -26.28 -20.35
N LEU A 881 -9.65 -25.09 -20.91
CA LEU A 881 -8.38 -24.40 -20.76
C LEU A 881 -8.32 -23.53 -19.51
N GLY A 882 -9.25 -23.69 -18.55
CA GLY A 882 -9.31 -22.84 -17.36
C GLY A 882 -7.98 -22.77 -16.59
N GLU A 883 -7.28 -23.91 -16.44
CA GLU A 883 -5.98 -23.94 -15.75
C GLU A 883 -4.86 -23.19 -16.49
N ASN A 884 -5.00 -22.94 -17.80
CA ASN A 884 -4.08 -22.13 -18.59
C ASN A 884 -4.19 -20.63 -18.29
N CYS A 885 -5.19 -20.22 -17.50
CA CYS A 885 -5.42 -18.84 -17.14
C CYS A 885 -4.85 -18.52 -15.74
N ALA A 886 -4.07 -17.45 -15.67
CA ALA A 886 -3.68 -16.78 -14.43
C ALA A 886 -4.52 -15.50 -14.26
N PHE A 887 -4.61 -15.01 -13.03
CA PHE A 887 -5.27 -13.73 -12.75
C PHE A 887 -4.26 -12.68 -12.30
N LEU A 888 -4.23 -11.57 -13.04
CA LEU A 888 -3.45 -10.40 -12.71
C LEU A 888 -4.28 -9.44 -11.86
N VAL A 889 -3.64 -8.91 -10.81
CA VAL A 889 -4.20 -7.87 -9.95
C VAL A 889 -3.15 -6.78 -9.70
N ASP A 890 -3.53 -5.52 -9.87
CA ASP A 890 -2.69 -4.36 -9.54
C ASP A 890 -2.68 -4.11 -8.02
N GLY A 891 -1.94 -4.93 -7.28
CA GLY A 891 -2.04 -5.02 -5.84
C GLY A 891 -1.63 -3.77 -5.05
N TYR A 892 -0.72 -2.93 -5.59
CA TYR A 892 -0.31 -1.71 -4.87
C TYR A 892 -1.38 -0.61 -4.95
N VAL A 893 -1.88 -0.30 -6.15
CA VAL A 893 -2.90 0.76 -6.34
C VAL A 893 -4.31 0.34 -5.92
N ALA A 894 -4.68 -0.94 -6.09
CA ALA A 894 -5.97 -1.45 -5.62
C ALA A 894 -5.95 -1.83 -4.11
N GLY A 895 -4.77 -2.20 -3.59
CA GLY A 895 -4.51 -2.56 -2.20
C GLY A 895 -4.60 -4.06 -1.90
N GLY A 896 -4.21 -4.43 -0.67
CA GLY A 896 -4.16 -5.81 -0.19
C GLY A 896 -5.53 -6.52 -0.22
N THR A 897 -6.63 -5.77 -0.09
CA THR A 897 -7.98 -6.32 -0.21
C THR A 897 -8.23 -6.93 -1.59
N ALA A 898 -7.79 -6.28 -2.68
CA ALA A 898 -7.96 -6.79 -4.04
C ALA A 898 -7.17 -8.09 -4.29
N ILE A 899 -5.97 -8.21 -3.70
CA ILE A 899 -5.16 -9.44 -3.77
C ILE A 899 -5.87 -10.59 -3.05
N THR A 900 -6.42 -10.31 -1.87
CA THR A 900 -7.14 -11.31 -1.08
C THR A 900 -8.45 -11.75 -1.75
N VAL A 901 -9.15 -10.86 -2.45
CA VAL A 901 -10.30 -11.20 -3.30
C VAL A 901 -9.91 -12.31 -4.29
N ALA A 902 -8.85 -12.11 -5.06
CA ALA A 902 -8.40 -13.08 -6.04
C ALA A 902 -7.89 -14.37 -5.37
N ARG A 903 -7.06 -14.25 -4.33
CA ARG A 903 -6.46 -15.37 -3.60
C ARG A 903 -7.48 -16.33 -2.98
N ARG A 904 -8.57 -15.79 -2.42
CA ARG A 904 -9.59 -16.59 -1.71
C ARG A 904 -10.72 -17.06 -2.62
N ASN A 905 -11.07 -16.32 -3.67
CA ASN A 905 -12.13 -16.74 -4.60
C ASN A 905 -11.64 -17.64 -5.74
N PHE A 906 -10.36 -17.54 -6.11
CA PHE A 906 -9.76 -18.30 -7.20
C PHE A 906 -8.44 -18.99 -6.79
N PRO A 907 -8.39 -19.74 -5.67
CA PRO A 907 -7.15 -20.28 -5.13
C PRO A 907 -6.43 -21.24 -6.08
N SER A 908 -7.15 -21.90 -6.99
CA SER A 908 -6.57 -22.83 -7.98
C SER A 908 -6.01 -22.12 -9.23
N GLN A 909 -6.11 -20.80 -9.32
CA GLN A 909 -5.56 -20.01 -10.42
C GLN A 909 -4.27 -19.35 -9.95
N PHE A 910 -3.27 -19.25 -10.83
CA PHE A 910 -2.04 -18.54 -10.49
C PHE A 910 -2.34 -17.05 -10.27
N LEU A 911 -2.03 -16.54 -9.08
CA LEU A 911 -2.23 -15.14 -8.72
C LEU A 911 -0.99 -14.32 -9.07
N HIS A 912 -1.11 -13.54 -10.14
CA HIS A 912 -0.08 -12.66 -10.66
C HIS A 912 -0.23 -11.25 -10.04
N TYR A 913 0.61 -10.95 -9.06
CA TYR A 913 0.68 -9.63 -8.45
C TYR A 913 1.44 -8.67 -9.37
N HIS A 914 0.72 -7.67 -9.90
CA HIS A 914 1.32 -6.54 -10.58
C HIS A 914 1.46 -5.36 -9.61
N ARG A 915 2.60 -4.68 -9.62
CA ARG A 915 2.96 -3.68 -8.58
C ARG A 915 2.93 -2.23 -9.05
N ALA A 916 2.15 -1.89 -10.09
CA ALA A 916 2.06 -0.52 -10.60
C ALA A 916 1.86 0.50 -9.46
N GLY A 917 2.60 1.61 -9.49
CA GLY A 917 2.57 2.67 -8.47
C GLY A 917 3.56 2.49 -7.31
N HIS A 918 4.12 1.29 -7.11
CA HIS A 918 4.98 1.00 -5.96
C HIS A 918 6.19 1.93 -5.82
N GLY A 919 6.74 2.40 -6.95
CA GLY A 919 7.89 3.32 -6.99
C GLY A 919 7.65 4.64 -6.27
N ALA A 920 6.40 5.00 -5.97
CA ALA A 920 6.07 6.15 -5.13
C ALA A 920 6.60 6.05 -3.70
N ILE A 921 6.84 4.83 -3.19
CA ILE A 921 7.42 4.60 -1.87
C ILE A 921 8.67 3.69 -1.91
N THR A 922 8.75 2.75 -2.84
CA THR A 922 9.85 1.79 -2.87
C THR A 922 11.13 2.36 -3.48
N SER A 923 11.04 3.45 -4.25
CA SER A 923 12.21 4.09 -4.88
C SER A 923 13.25 4.45 -3.81
N PRO A 924 14.56 4.21 -4.05
CA PRO A 924 15.63 4.68 -3.16
C PRO A 924 15.64 6.21 -2.96
N GLN A 925 15.03 6.97 -3.87
CA GLN A 925 14.90 8.42 -3.74
C GLN A 925 13.84 8.84 -2.71
N THR A 926 12.96 7.93 -2.28
CA THR A 926 11.93 8.18 -1.28
C THR A 926 12.34 7.57 0.05
N GLN A 927 12.45 8.40 1.10
CA GLN A 927 12.84 7.94 2.45
C GLN A 927 11.64 7.56 3.34
N ARG A 928 10.45 7.36 2.76
CA ARG A 928 9.21 7.01 3.47
C ARG A 928 8.64 5.68 2.96
N GLY A 929 7.72 5.10 3.71
CA GLY A 929 7.04 3.84 3.37
C GLY A 929 7.94 2.62 3.60
N TYR A 930 8.11 1.78 2.58
CA TYR A 930 8.89 0.54 2.67
C TYR A 930 9.63 0.26 1.36
N THR A 931 10.70 -0.55 1.42
CA THR A 931 11.53 -0.89 0.26
C THR A 931 10.83 -1.86 -0.71
N ALA A 932 11.42 -2.04 -1.90
CA ALA A 932 10.96 -3.06 -2.84
C ALA A 932 11.06 -4.48 -2.25
N PHE A 933 12.09 -4.74 -1.43
CA PHE A 933 12.28 -6.01 -0.70
C PHE A 933 11.08 -6.32 0.19
N VAL A 934 10.72 -5.40 1.08
CA VAL A 934 9.57 -5.54 1.99
C VAL A 934 8.26 -5.68 1.22
N HIS A 935 8.07 -4.89 0.15
CA HIS A 935 6.87 -4.99 -0.68
C HIS A 935 6.69 -6.40 -1.28
N THR A 936 7.78 -6.99 -1.77
CA THR A 936 7.75 -8.34 -2.33
C THR A 936 7.61 -9.42 -1.28
N GLU A 937 8.28 -9.30 -0.13
CA GLU A 937 8.11 -10.21 1.01
C GLU A 937 6.65 -10.28 1.46
N ILE A 938 6.02 -9.10 1.65
CA ILE A 938 4.59 -9.00 1.97
C ILE A 938 3.72 -9.75 0.95
N SER A 939 4.07 -9.68 -0.34
CA SER A 939 3.31 -10.36 -1.40
C SER A 939 3.28 -11.88 -1.25
N ARG A 940 4.36 -12.49 -0.74
CA ARG A 940 4.41 -13.93 -0.44
C ARG A 940 3.48 -14.26 0.72
N VAL A 941 3.55 -13.48 1.79
CA VAL A 941 2.71 -13.63 2.99
C VAL A 941 1.22 -13.58 2.63
N ILE A 942 0.78 -12.60 1.83
CA ILE A 942 -0.64 -12.46 1.43
C ILE A 942 -1.07 -13.41 0.31
N GLY A 943 -0.13 -14.16 -0.28
CA GLY A 943 -0.42 -15.30 -1.14
C GLY A 943 -0.34 -15.09 -2.64
N ALA A 944 0.47 -14.14 -3.12
CA ALA A 944 0.79 -14.02 -4.54
C ALA A 944 1.53 -15.26 -5.06
N SER A 945 1.07 -15.85 -6.16
CA SER A 945 1.78 -16.95 -6.84
C SER A 945 3.03 -16.48 -7.57
N GLY A 946 3.03 -15.23 -8.02
CA GLY A 946 4.19 -14.54 -8.55
C GLY A 946 4.01 -13.03 -8.46
N ILE A 947 5.12 -12.33 -8.27
CA ILE A 947 5.16 -10.86 -8.21
C ILE A 947 6.27 -10.34 -9.11
N HIS A 948 6.03 -9.17 -9.71
CA HIS A 948 7.08 -8.41 -10.37
C HIS A 948 8.19 -8.04 -9.37
N THR A 949 9.41 -8.57 -9.51
CA THR A 949 10.55 -8.22 -8.65
C THR A 949 11.39 -7.09 -9.25
N GLY A 950 11.21 -6.80 -10.53
CA GLY A 950 11.98 -5.80 -11.27
C GLY A 950 12.99 -6.48 -12.18
N THR A 951 14.02 -5.74 -12.56
CA THR A 951 15.04 -6.22 -13.51
C THR A 951 16.46 -6.17 -12.94
N MET A 952 16.62 -5.87 -11.65
CA MET A 952 17.93 -5.84 -10.97
C MET A 952 18.95 -4.92 -11.71
N SER A 953 18.50 -3.74 -12.13
CA SER A 953 19.20 -2.77 -13.00
C SER A 953 19.40 -3.16 -14.48
N PHE A 954 18.97 -4.35 -14.93
CA PHE A 954 19.15 -4.78 -16.32
C PHE A 954 18.08 -4.28 -17.30
N GLY A 955 17.01 -3.65 -16.81
CA GLY A 955 15.89 -3.11 -17.60
C GLY A 955 15.79 -1.59 -17.57
N LYS A 956 14.57 -1.06 -17.76
CA LYS A 956 14.30 0.39 -17.82
C LYS A 956 13.85 1.05 -16.50
N MET A 957 13.39 0.23 -15.57
CA MET A 957 12.89 0.70 -14.26
C MET A 957 14.06 0.83 -13.29
N GLU A 958 13.89 1.63 -12.23
CA GLU A 958 14.85 1.64 -11.12
C GLU A 958 15.00 0.23 -10.50
N GLY A 959 16.22 -0.11 -10.06
CA GLY A 959 16.56 -1.35 -9.38
C GLY A 959 18.07 -1.47 -9.19
N ASP A 960 18.50 -2.39 -8.32
CA ASP A 960 19.90 -2.70 -8.02
C ASP A 960 20.24 -4.17 -8.32
N ALA A 961 21.51 -4.48 -8.60
CA ALA A 961 21.95 -5.87 -8.79
C ALA A 961 21.70 -6.73 -7.52
N SER A 962 21.75 -6.14 -6.32
CA SER A 962 21.45 -6.79 -5.04
C SER A 962 19.98 -7.21 -4.90
N ASP A 963 19.07 -6.70 -5.74
CA ASP A 963 17.67 -7.10 -5.74
C ASP A 963 17.49 -8.60 -6.07
N LYS A 964 18.56 -9.32 -6.46
CA LYS A 964 18.55 -10.80 -6.49
C LYS A 964 18.18 -11.43 -5.15
N ASN A 965 18.51 -10.79 -4.03
CA ASN A 965 18.15 -11.29 -2.70
C ASN A 965 16.62 -11.32 -2.50
N ILE A 966 15.88 -10.46 -3.22
CA ILE A 966 14.42 -10.55 -3.27
C ILE A 966 13.99 -11.88 -3.88
N ALA A 967 14.63 -12.34 -4.96
CA ALA A 967 14.27 -13.60 -5.58
C ALA A 967 14.47 -14.78 -4.60
N PHE A 968 15.58 -14.79 -3.87
CA PHE A 968 15.85 -15.82 -2.84
C PHE A 968 14.82 -15.77 -1.71
N MET A 969 14.50 -14.58 -1.19
CA MET A 969 13.45 -14.40 -0.17
C MET A 969 12.07 -14.90 -0.61
N LEU A 970 11.79 -14.93 -1.92
CA LEU A 970 10.52 -15.42 -2.45
C LEU A 970 10.52 -16.90 -2.81
N GLN A 971 11.67 -17.49 -3.13
CA GLN A 971 11.78 -18.85 -3.67
C GLN A 971 12.27 -19.88 -2.65
N ASP A 972 13.15 -19.46 -1.74
CA ASP A 972 13.75 -20.35 -0.76
C ASP A 972 12.86 -20.48 0.47
N ASP A 973 13.00 -21.59 1.19
CA ASP A 973 12.27 -21.80 2.45
C ASP A 973 12.96 -21.10 3.63
N GLU A 974 14.22 -20.74 3.46
CA GLU A 974 15.03 -19.98 4.42
C GLU A 974 15.85 -18.97 3.62
N ALA A 975 15.81 -17.70 4.00
CA ALA A 975 16.53 -16.65 3.30
C ALA A 975 16.90 -15.50 4.25
N ASP A 976 17.99 -14.80 3.91
CA ASP A 976 18.45 -13.62 4.63
C ASP A 976 17.91 -12.35 3.94
N GLY A 977 17.17 -11.54 4.70
CA GLY A 977 16.88 -10.16 4.36
C GLY A 977 18.04 -9.22 4.71
N PRO A 978 17.86 -7.91 4.51
CA PRO A 978 18.87 -6.92 4.89
C PRO A 978 19.22 -6.93 6.39
N TYR A 979 18.28 -7.31 7.26
CA TYR A 979 18.47 -7.34 8.71
C TYR A 979 18.14 -8.70 9.34
N TYR A 980 17.13 -9.41 8.83
CA TYR A 980 16.60 -10.61 9.49
C TYR A 980 16.72 -11.85 8.62
N HIS A 981 17.02 -12.98 9.26
CA HIS A 981 16.82 -14.30 8.67
C HIS A 981 15.35 -14.69 8.79
N GLN A 982 14.75 -15.19 7.70
CA GLN A 982 13.35 -15.62 7.67
C GLN A 982 13.24 -17.09 7.26
N GLU A 983 12.67 -17.90 8.17
CA GLU A 983 12.20 -19.24 7.87
C GLU A 983 10.72 -19.17 7.44
N TRP A 984 10.39 -19.76 6.29
CA TRP A 984 9.04 -19.74 5.70
C TRP A 984 8.19 -20.96 6.07
N GLU A 985 8.78 -21.94 6.75
CA GLU A 985 8.14 -23.17 7.25
C GLU A 985 7.27 -23.91 6.21
N GLY A 986 7.80 -24.06 5.00
CA GLY A 986 7.14 -24.72 3.88
C GLY A 986 6.06 -23.88 3.20
N MET A 987 5.93 -22.59 3.52
CA MET A 987 5.07 -21.67 2.75
C MET A 987 5.53 -21.67 1.30
N LYS A 988 4.59 -21.95 0.38
CA LYS A 988 4.90 -22.05 -1.06
C LYS A 988 5.65 -20.82 -1.56
N GLN A 989 6.59 -21.05 -2.46
CA GLN A 989 7.33 -19.97 -3.13
C GLN A 989 6.41 -19.04 -3.93
N THR A 990 6.77 -17.77 -3.96
CA THR A 990 6.26 -16.77 -4.90
C THR A 990 7.24 -16.62 -6.05
N THR A 991 6.75 -16.68 -7.28
CA THR A 991 7.58 -16.65 -8.48
C THR A 991 8.11 -15.23 -8.76
N PRO A 992 9.42 -15.02 -8.96
CA PRO A 992 9.94 -13.77 -9.48
C PRO A 992 9.48 -13.58 -10.94
N ILE A 993 8.72 -12.52 -11.18
CA ILE A 993 8.28 -12.12 -12.52
C ILE A 993 9.19 -10.98 -12.98
N ILE A 994 9.95 -11.21 -14.05
CA ILE A 994 10.94 -10.28 -14.57
C ILE A 994 10.33 -9.50 -15.73
N SER A 995 10.23 -8.18 -15.58
CA SER A 995 9.54 -7.32 -16.54
C SER A 995 10.03 -5.87 -16.46
N GLY A 996 9.98 -5.15 -17.58
CA GLY A 996 10.32 -3.73 -17.66
C GLY A 996 11.54 -3.46 -18.54
N GLY A 997 11.32 -3.26 -19.85
CA GLY A 997 12.40 -2.93 -20.79
C GLY A 997 13.35 -4.09 -21.10
N MET A 998 12.99 -5.33 -20.75
CA MET A 998 13.76 -6.54 -21.09
C MET A 998 13.62 -6.90 -22.57
N ASN A 999 14.69 -7.46 -23.13
CA ASN A 999 14.77 -8.10 -24.45
C ASN A 999 15.82 -9.23 -24.41
N ALA A 1000 15.94 -9.98 -25.50
CA ALA A 1000 16.86 -11.12 -25.61
C ALA A 1000 18.31 -10.79 -25.26
N LEU A 1001 18.77 -9.57 -25.56
CA LEU A 1001 20.17 -9.14 -25.37
C LEU A 1001 20.51 -8.89 -23.90
N ARG A 1002 19.52 -8.54 -23.07
CA ARG A 1002 19.70 -8.23 -21.65
C ARG A 1002 19.63 -9.47 -20.75
N LEU A 1003 19.02 -10.55 -21.22
CA LEU A 1003 18.77 -11.76 -20.43
C LEU A 1003 20.03 -12.49 -19.95
N PRO A 1004 21.09 -12.69 -20.76
CA PRO A 1004 22.25 -13.46 -20.31
C PRO A 1004 22.93 -12.86 -19.07
N ALA A 1005 23.12 -11.53 -19.06
CA ALA A 1005 23.73 -10.84 -17.92
C ALA A 1005 22.80 -10.83 -16.70
N PHE A 1006 21.48 -10.71 -16.91
CA PHE A 1006 20.50 -10.83 -15.84
C PHE A 1006 20.55 -12.21 -15.16
N PHE A 1007 20.56 -13.30 -15.95
CA PHE A 1007 20.63 -14.66 -15.41
C PHE A 1007 21.98 -14.96 -14.75
N GLU A 1008 23.08 -14.37 -15.24
CA GLU A 1008 24.36 -14.47 -14.56
C GLU A 1008 24.35 -13.79 -13.19
N ASN A 1009 23.67 -12.65 -13.05
CA ASN A 1009 23.50 -11.99 -11.74
C ASN A 1009 22.62 -12.83 -10.78
N LEU A 1010 21.49 -13.36 -11.29
CA LEU A 1010 20.53 -14.12 -10.49
C LEU A 1010 21.03 -15.53 -10.14
N GLY A 1011 21.75 -16.19 -11.05
CA GLY A 1011 22.30 -17.53 -10.90
C GLY A 1011 21.40 -18.66 -11.43
N HIS A 1012 20.14 -18.40 -11.78
CA HIS A 1012 19.22 -19.38 -12.37
C HIS A 1012 18.17 -18.71 -13.28
N SER A 1013 17.45 -19.53 -14.06
CA SER A 1013 16.39 -19.07 -14.97
C SER A 1013 14.98 -19.57 -14.62
N ASN A 1014 14.76 -20.08 -13.40
CA ASN A 1014 13.45 -20.51 -12.89
C ASN A 1014 12.51 -19.33 -12.56
N VAL A 1015 12.18 -18.53 -13.56
CA VAL A 1015 11.40 -17.30 -13.44
C VAL A 1015 10.39 -17.19 -14.59
N ILE A 1016 9.46 -16.25 -14.48
CA ILE A 1016 8.60 -15.84 -15.60
C ILE A 1016 9.18 -14.54 -16.16
N LEU A 1017 9.53 -14.53 -17.45
CA LEU A 1017 9.90 -13.30 -18.15
C LEU A 1017 8.67 -12.73 -18.86
N THR A 1018 8.51 -11.41 -18.84
CA THR A 1018 7.57 -10.71 -19.72
C THR A 1018 8.25 -9.56 -20.46
N ALA A 1019 8.51 -9.76 -21.76
CA ALA A 1019 9.23 -8.81 -22.62
C ALA A 1019 8.30 -8.21 -23.69
N GLY A 1020 7.49 -7.21 -23.32
CA GLY A 1020 6.52 -6.55 -24.22
C GLY A 1020 7.18 -5.90 -25.43
N GLY A 1021 7.89 -4.79 -25.22
CA GLY A 1021 8.70 -4.15 -26.27
C GLY A 1021 9.81 -5.06 -26.82
N GLY A 1022 10.39 -5.92 -25.97
CA GLY A 1022 11.40 -6.90 -26.38
C GLY A 1022 10.90 -7.95 -27.38
N SER A 1023 9.59 -8.21 -27.42
CA SER A 1023 8.98 -9.15 -28.37
C SER A 1023 8.29 -8.42 -29.54
N PHE A 1024 7.39 -7.48 -29.25
CA PHE A 1024 6.61 -6.75 -30.28
C PHE A 1024 7.42 -5.67 -31.00
N GLY A 1025 8.57 -5.28 -30.46
CA GLY A 1025 9.52 -4.38 -31.12
C GLY A 1025 10.53 -5.11 -32.02
N HIS A 1026 10.62 -6.45 -31.96
CA HIS A 1026 11.53 -7.22 -32.80
C HIS A 1026 11.28 -6.94 -34.28
N LYS A 1027 12.34 -6.72 -35.08
CA LYS A 1027 12.22 -6.31 -36.48
C LYS A 1027 11.35 -7.24 -37.34
N ASP A 1028 11.39 -8.55 -37.03
CA ASP A 1028 10.64 -9.60 -37.73
C ASP A 1028 9.31 -9.99 -37.05
N GLY A 1029 8.88 -9.20 -36.05
CA GLY A 1029 7.61 -9.37 -35.35
C GLY A 1029 7.64 -10.30 -34.13
N PRO A 1030 6.46 -10.58 -33.54
CA PRO A 1030 6.36 -11.14 -32.19
C PRO A 1030 6.87 -12.58 -32.03
N LYS A 1031 6.70 -13.42 -33.05
CA LYS A 1031 7.17 -14.82 -33.01
C LYS A 1031 8.70 -14.88 -32.91
N PRO A 1032 9.47 -14.25 -33.83
CA PRO A 1032 10.92 -14.13 -33.66
C PRO A 1032 11.34 -13.47 -32.35
N GLY A 1033 10.61 -12.43 -31.91
CA GLY A 1033 10.84 -11.81 -30.60
C GLY A 1033 10.76 -12.81 -29.44
N ALA A 1034 9.73 -13.67 -29.42
CA ALA A 1034 9.59 -14.73 -28.43
C ALA A 1034 10.71 -15.77 -28.49
N ILE A 1035 11.05 -16.23 -29.70
CA ILE A 1035 12.12 -17.22 -29.92
C ILE A 1035 13.47 -16.64 -29.48
N SER A 1036 13.77 -15.37 -29.81
CA SER A 1036 15.00 -14.70 -29.40
C SER A 1036 15.14 -14.62 -27.88
N CYS A 1037 14.05 -14.41 -27.14
CA CYS A 1037 14.08 -14.41 -25.67
C CYS A 1037 14.41 -15.81 -25.10
N ARG A 1038 13.91 -16.87 -25.73
CA ARG A 1038 14.28 -18.26 -25.38
C ARG A 1038 15.75 -18.53 -25.67
N GLN A 1039 16.21 -18.14 -26.87
CA GLN A 1039 17.61 -18.21 -27.28
C GLN A 1039 18.53 -17.39 -26.36
N GLY A 1040 18.05 -16.31 -25.75
CA GLY A 1040 18.78 -15.56 -24.72
C GLY A 1040 19.05 -16.37 -23.44
N GLU A 1041 18.12 -17.21 -23.01
CA GLU A 1041 18.36 -18.17 -21.90
C GLU A 1041 19.27 -19.30 -22.34
N GLU A 1042 19.03 -19.88 -23.51
CA GLU A 1042 19.80 -21.00 -24.05
C GLU A 1042 21.26 -20.64 -24.25
N SER A 1043 21.54 -19.46 -24.81
CA SER A 1043 22.90 -18.95 -25.00
C SER A 1043 23.65 -18.75 -23.68
N TRP A 1044 22.99 -18.24 -22.63
CA TRP A 1044 23.59 -18.18 -21.29
C TRP A 1044 23.90 -19.57 -20.74
N LYS A 1045 22.96 -20.52 -20.85
CA LYS A 1045 23.17 -21.91 -20.41
C LYS A 1045 24.33 -22.59 -21.13
N GLU A 1046 24.41 -22.44 -22.46
CA GLU A 1046 25.48 -23.03 -23.27
C GLU A 1046 26.85 -22.40 -22.98
N TRP A 1047 26.89 -21.08 -22.79
CA TRP A 1047 28.10 -20.40 -22.34
C TRP A 1047 28.54 -20.88 -20.96
N LYS A 1048 27.62 -20.96 -19.99
CA LYS A 1048 27.90 -21.45 -18.64
C LYS A 1048 28.39 -22.90 -18.62
N ALA A 1049 27.93 -23.71 -19.58
CA ALA A 1049 28.38 -25.08 -19.79
C ALA A 1049 29.75 -25.19 -20.51
N GLY A 1050 30.37 -24.06 -20.89
CA GLY A 1050 31.69 -24.03 -21.52
C GLY A 1050 31.70 -24.38 -23.02
N LYS A 1051 30.55 -24.36 -23.70
CA LYS A 1051 30.44 -24.77 -25.12
C LYS A 1051 31.33 -23.95 -26.06
N PHE A 1052 31.58 -22.69 -25.71
CA PHE A 1052 32.37 -21.75 -26.52
C PHE A 1052 33.82 -21.60 -26.05
N GLY A 1053 34.29 -22.46 -25.12
CA GLY A 1053 35.61 -22.34 -24.49
C GLY A 1053 35.68 -21.23 -23.46
N ASP A 1054 36.90 -20.81 -23.12
CA ASP A 1054 37.17 -19.73 -22.16
C ASP A 1054 37.03 -18.36 -22.84
N VAL A 1055 35.78 -17.97 -23.07
CA VAL A 1055 35.42 -16.68 -23.67
C VAL A 1055 34.53 -15.89 -22.72
N SER A 1056 34.54 -14.56 -22.88
CA SER A 1056 33.64 -13.69 -22.12
C SER A 1056 32.17 -14.05 -22.37
N LEU A 1057 31.27 -13.75 -21.42
CA LEU A 1057 29.83 -13.92 -21.63
C LEU A 1057 29.41 -13.25 -22.94
N SER A 1058 29.82 -12.00 -23.15
CA SER A 1058 29.53 -11.22 -24.35
C SER A 1058 29.91 -11.95 -25.64
N ASP A 1059 31.14 -12.48 -25.71
CA ASP A 1059 31.61 -13.23 -26.88
C ASP A 1059 30.87 -14.56 -27.06
N GLY A 1060 30.59 -15.28 -25.98
CA GLY A 1060 29.81 -16.52 -26.02
C GLY A 1060 28.41 -16.32 -26.61
N ILE A 1061 27.72 -15.23 -26.24
CA ILE A 1061 26.41 -14.90 -26.81
C ILE A 1061 26.52 -14.52 -28.29
N ILE A 1062 27.55 -13.78 -28.69
CA ILE A 1062 27.80 -13.44 -30.10
C ILE A 1062 28.07 -14.71 -30.92
N GLU A 1063 28.87 -15.66 -30.40
CA GLU A 1063 29.12 -16.95 -31.05
C GLU A 1063 27.82 -17.74 -31.22
N PHE A 1064 26.97 -17.79 -30.19
CA PHE A 1064 25.65 -18.41 -30.27
C PHE A 1064 24.78 -17.74 -31.35
N ALA A 1065 24.78 -16.40 -31.43
CA ALA A 1065 23.97 -15.64 -32.37
C ALA A 1065 24.34 -15.88 -33.85
N LYS A 1066 25.56 -16.36 -34.15
CA LYS A 1066 25.96 -16.68 -35.54
C LYS A 1066 25.11 -17.76 -36.20
N THR A 1067 24.51 -18.66 -35.41
CA THR A 1067 23.67 -19.77 -35.91
C THR A 1067 22.19 -19.62 -35.56
N HIS A 1068 21.79 -18.52 -34.92
CA HIS A 1068 20.43 -18.30 -34.43
C HIS A 1068 19.89 -16.96 -34.94
N GLU A 1069 19.15 -17.02 -36.05
CA GLU A 1069 18.72 -15.83 -36.79
C GLU A 1069 17.78 -14.91 -35.99
N GLU A 1070 16.95 -15.45 -35.09
CA GLU A 1070 16.09 -14.62 -34.25
C GLU A 1070 16.88 -13.82 -33.20
N LEU A 1071 17.83 -14.44 -32.50
CA LEU A 1071 18.73 -13.73 -31.58
C LEU A 1071 19.59 -12.71 -32.34
N LYS A 1072 20.13 -13.09 -33.50
CA LYS A 1072 20.85 -12.16 -34.40
C LYS A 1072 19.98 -10.99 -34.84
N GLY A 1073 18.69 -11.23 -35.10
CA GLY A 1073 17.69 -10.21 -35.40
C GLY A 1073 17.46 -9.23 -34.22
N ALA A 1074 17.58 -9.71 -32.98
CA ALA A 1074 17.48 -8.85 -31.81
C ALA A 1074 18.66 -7.84 -31.71
N PHE A 1075 19.89 -8.23 -32.10
CA PHE A 1075 21.03 -7.29 -32.20
C PHE A 1075 20.74 -6.13 -33.16
N LEU A 1076 20.14 -6.44 -34.31
CA LEU A 1076 19.73 -5.43 -35.29
C LEU A 1076 18.55 -4.57 -34.84
N THR A 1077 17.66 -5.13 -34.02
CA THR A 1077 16.49 -4.44 -33.50
C THR A 1077 16.89 -3.46 -32.39
N PHE A 1078 17.65 -3.93 -31.40
CA PHE A 1078 17.98 -3.18 -30.19
C PHE A 1078 19.43 -2.69 -30.23
N GLN A 1079 19.80 -1.97 -31.29
CA GLN A 1079 21.21 -1.63 -31.56
C GLN A 1079 21.89 -0.85 -30.44
N LYS A 1080 21.16 0.04 -29.75
CA LYS A 1080 21.70 0.76 -28.58
C LYS A 1080 22.14 -0.21 -27.48
N ASP A 1081 21.32 -1.22 -27.20
CA ASP A 1081 21.64 -2.25 -26.22
C ASP A 1081 22.77 -3.15 -26.72
N ALA A 1082 22.76 -3.50 -28.00
CA ALA A 1082 23.80 -4.30 -28.63
C ALA A 1082 25.17 -3.59 -28.57
N ASP A 1083 25.23 -2.31 -28.94
CA ASP A 1083 26.46 -1.50 -28.91
C ASP A 1083 26.99 -1.35 -27.46
N GLN A 1084 26.09 -1.22 -26.48
CA GLN A 1084 26.47 -1.06 -25.07
C GLN A 1084 26.91 -2.37 -24.40
N ILE A 1085 26.19 -3.47 -24.64
CA ILE A 1085 26.39 -4.76 -23.93
C ILE A 1085 27.37 -5.66 -24.69
N TYR A 1086 27.46 -5.53 -26.01
CA TYR A 1086 28.25 -6.39 -26.90
C TYR A 1086 29.14 -5.55 -27.85
N PRO A 1087 30.19 -4.88 -27.34
CA PRO A 1087 31.08 -4.07 -28.17
C PRO A 1087 31.68 -4.87 -29.35
N GLY A 1088 31.63 -4.28 -30.55
CA GLY A 1088 32.14 -4.91 -31.78
C GLY A 1088 31.24 -6.00 -32.36
N TRP A 1089 29.99 -6.16 -31.89
CA TRP A 1089 29.06 -7.18 -32.40
C TRP A 1089 28.83 -7.08 -33.92
N LYS A 1090 28.84 -5.86 -34.50
CA LYS A 1090 28.64 -5.65 -35.94
C LYS A 1090 29.68 -6.39 -36.76
N GLU A 1091 30.95 -6.21 -36.43
CA GLU A 1091 32.08 -6.87 -37.10
C GLU A 1091 32.00 -8.40 -36.90
N LYS A 1092 31.76 -8.84 -35.66
CA LYS A 1092 31.72 -10.26 -35.30
C LYS A 1092 30.54 -11.02 -35.91
N LEU A 1093 29.43 -10.35 -36.20
CA LEU A 1093 28.25 -10.92 -36.88
C LEU A 1093 28.21 -10.63 -38.39
N GLY A 1094 29.22 -9.96 -38.94
CA GLY A 1094 29.38 -9.71 -40.38
C GLY A 1094 28.53 -8.55 -40.93
N TYR A 1095 28.20 -7.55 -40.11
CA TYR A 1095 27.47 -6.34 -40.52
C TYR A 1095 28.44 -5.19 -40.87
N THR A 1096 28.39 -4.74 -42.12
CA THR A 1096 29.31 -3.72 -42.67
C THR A 1096 28.64 -2.38 -43.01
N GLY A 1097 27.44 -2.08 -42.49
CA GLY A 1097 26.70 -0.85 -42.81
C GLY A 1097 25.90 -0.26 -41.65
N GLU A 1098 25.62 1.05 -41.73
CA GLU A 1098 24.66 1.76 -40.86
C GLU A 1098 23.22 1.48 -41.32
N SER A 1099 22.64 0.33 -40.96
CA SER A 1099 21.21 0.09 -41.18
C SER A 1099 20.44 0.28 -39.88
N SER A 1100 19.75 1.41 -39.70
CA SER A 1100 18.69 1.52 -38.70
C SER A 1100 17.47 0.76 -39.24
N VAL A 1101 17.05 -0.29 -38.53
CA VAL A 1101 15.86 -1.07 -38.91
C VAL A 1101 14.73 -0.66 -37.97
N GLN A 1102 13.74 0.06 -38.48
CA GLN A 1102 12.49 0.28 -37.75
C GLN A 1102 11.74 -1.06 -37.65
N ALA A 1103 11.02 -1.28 -36.55
CA ALA A 1103 10.14 -2.44 -36.41
C ALA A 1103 9.20 -2.51 -37.62
N ALA A 1104 9.06 -3.69 -38.24
CA ALA A 1104 8.14 -3.85 -39.36
C ALA A 1104 6.71 -3.49 -38.92
N THR A 1105 6.01 -2.66 -39.69
CA THR A 1105 4.58 -2.39 -39.47
C THR A 1105 3.78 -3.67 -39.71
N PHE A 1106 2.95 -4.05 -38.74
CA PHE A 1106 2.14 -5.26 -38.87
C PHE A 1106 0.88 -4.96 -39.72
N ASP A 1107 0.87 -5.44 -40.97
CA ASP A 1107 -0.29 -5.32 -41.86
C ASP A 1107 -1.29 -6.46 -41.55
N TRP A 1108 -2.32 -6.14 -40.77
CA TRP A 1108 -3.39 -7.07 -40.41
C TRP A 1108 -4.18 -7.59 -41.63
N ALA A 1109 -4.24 -6.84 -42.74
CA ALA A 1109 -5.01 -7.20 -43.93
C ALA A 1109 -4.30 -8.26 -44.80
N LYS A 1110 -2.97 -8.21 -44.90
CA LYS A 1110 -2.19 -9.17 -45.72
C LYS A 1110 -2.16 -10.59 -45.19
N LYS A 1111 -2.26 -10.80 -43.87
CA LYS A 1111 -2.21 -12.16 -43.28
C LYS A 1111 -3.58 -12.84 -43.19
N ALA A 1112 -4.69 -12.11 -43.17
CA ALA A 1112 -6.02 -12.70 -43.28
C ALA A 1112 -6.27 -13.40 -44.64
N ALA A 1113 -5.43 -13.13 -45.65
CA ALA A 1113 -5.42 -13.83 -46.92
C ALA A 1113 -4.46 -15.05 -46.95
N ALA A 1114 -3.61 -15.20 -45.93
CA ALA A 1114 -2.60 -16.25 -45.83
C ALA A 1114 -2.91 -17.32 -44.74
N ALA A 1115 -3.87 -17.04 -43.86
CA ALA A 1115 -4.52 -17.98 -42.94
C ALA A 1115 -5.91 -18.33 -43.46
#